data_AF-H9F8Z0-F1
#
_entry.id   AF-H9F8Z0-F1
#
_cell.length_a   1.000
_cell.length_b   1.000
_cell.length_c   1.000
_cell.angle_alpha   90.00
_cell.angle_beta   90.00
_cell.angle_gamma   90.00
#
_symmetry.space_group_name_H-M   'P 1'
#
loop_
_entity.id
_entity.type
_entity.pdbx_description
1 polymer ?
#
loop_
_entity_poly.entity_id
_entity_poly.type
_entity_poly.pdbx_seq_one_letter_code
_entity_poly.pdbx_strand_id
1 'polypeptide(L)'
;MIMKNFTSVHLSYVELKRMGQQQMGRYPVHFHLCGDVDYKGGYRHATFVDGLSIHHSFSRCITVHGTNGLLIKDTIGFDTLGHCFFLEDGIEQRNTLFHNLGLLTKPGTLLPTDRNNSMCTTMRDKVFGNYIPVPATDCMAVSTFWIAHPNNNLINNAAAGSQDAGIWYLFHKEPTGESTGLQLLAKPELTPLGIFYNNRVHSNFKAGLFIDKGVKTTNSSAADPREYLCLDNSARFRPHQDANPEKPRVAALIDRLIAFKNNDNGAWVRGGDIIVQNSAFADNGIGLTFASDGSFPSDEGSSQEVSESLFVGESRNYGFQGGQNKYVGTGGIDQKPRTLPRNRTFPIRGFQIYDGPIHLTRSTFKKYVPTPDRYSSAIGFLMKNSWQITPRNNISLVKFGPHVSLNVFFGKPGPWFEDCELDGDKNSIFHDIDGSVTGYKDAYVGRMDNYLIRHPSCVNVTKWNAAICSGTYAQVYVQTWSTQNLSMTITRDEYPSHPMVLRGINQKAAFPQYQPVVMLEKGYTIHWNGPAPRTTFLYLVNFNKNDWIRVGLCYPSNTSFQVTFGYLQRQNGSLSKIEEYEPVHSLEELQRKQSERKFYFDSSTGLLFLYLKAKSHRHGHSYCSSQGCERVKIQAATDSKDISNCMAKAYPQYYRKPSVVKRMPAMLTGLCQGCGTRQVVFTSDPHKSYLPVQFQSPDKAETQRGDPSVISVNGTDFTFRSAGVLLLVVDPCSVPFRLTEKKVFPLADVSRMEEYLKTGIPPRSIVLLSTRGEIKQLNISHLLVPLGLAKPAHLYDKGSTIFLGFSGNFKPSWTKLFTSPAGQGLGVLEQFIPLQLDEYGCPRATTVRRRDLELLKQASKAH
;
A
#
# COMPACT_ATOMS: atom_id res chain seq x y z
N MET A 1 28.76 24.60 -8.21
CA MET A 1 29.15 23.70 -7.11
C MET A 1 29.50 24.56 -5.91
N ILE A 2 28.97 24.21 -4.75
CA ILE A 2 29.24 24.82 -3.44
C ILE A 2 30.06 23.80 -2.65
N MET A 3 31.19 24.24 -2.11
CA MET A 3 32.17 23.43 -1.36
C MET A 3 32.18 23.87 0.10
N LYS A 4 32.71 23.05 1.01
CA LYS A 4 32.93 23.42 2.43
C LYS A 4 33.72 24.73 2.62
N ASN A 5 33.72 25.24 3.86
CA ASN A 5 34.41 26.46 4.31
C ASN A 5 33.83 27.79 3.80
N PHE A 6 32.55 27.81 3.41
CA PHE A 6 31.84 29.07 3.20
C PHE A 6 31.33 29.64 4.54
N THR A 7 31.30 30.97 4.66
CA THR A 7 30.70 31.66 5.81
C THR A 7 29.16 31.59 5.80
N SER A 8 28.55 31.78 4.64
CA SER A 8 27.11 31.63 4.43
C SER A 8 26.80 31.42 2.94
N VAL A 9 25.82 30.58 2.61
CA VAL A 9 25.31 30.42 1.24
C VAL A 9 23.78 30.41 1.29
N HIS A 10 23.15 31.33 0.57
CA HIS A 10 21.69 31.43 0.45
C HIS A 10 21.34 31.73 -1.01
N LEU A 11 20.59 30.83 -1.66
CA LEU A 11 20.11 31.03 -3.02
C LEU A 11 18.60 31.30 -2.96
N SER A 12 18.14 32.40 -3.56
CA SER A 12 16.73 32.79 -3.47
C SER A 12 16.19 33.35 -4.78
N TYR A 13 15.03 32.83 -5.21
CA TYR A 13 14.25 33.38 -6.33
C TYR A 13 15.03 33.49 -7.66
N VAL A 14 15.90 32.52 -7.95
CA VAL A 14 16.68 32.47 -9.21
C VAL A 14 16.13 31.43 -10.18
N GLU A 15 16.19 31.74 -11.48
CA GLU A 15 15.89 30.82 -12.59
C GLU A 15 17.18 30.18 -13.12
N LEU A 16 17.21 28.85 -13.19
CA LEU A 16 18.29 28.05 -13.76
C LEU A 16 17.75 27.24 -14.95
N LYS A 17 17.91 27.79 -16.14
CA LYS A 17 17.39 27.23 -17.40
C LYS A 17 18.51 26.60 -18.22
N ARG A 18 18.31 25.39 -18.75
CA ARG A 18 19.28 24.71 -19.64
C ARG A 18 20.68 24.58 -19.03
N MET A 19 20.74 24.37 -17.72
CA MET A 19 21.97 24.13 -16.97
C MET A 19 22.24 22.64 -16.77
N GLY A 20 23.42 22.33 -16.24
CA GLY A 20 23.87 20.97 -15.97
C GLY A 20 24.41 20.26 -17.22
N GLN A 21 25.10 19.14 -17.01
CA GLN A 21 25.58 18.25 -18.06
C GLN A 21 25.40 16.79 -17.60
N GLN A 22 25.30 15.85 -18.55
CA GLN A 22 25.39 14.41 -18.25
C GLN A 22 26.86 14.00 -18.00
N GLN A 23 27.52 14.75 -17.11
CA GLN A 23 28.84 14.48 -16.56
C GLN A 23 28.77 14.59 -15.03
N MET A 24 29.42 13.67 -14.31
CA MET A 24 29.42 13.66 -12.84
C MET A 24 29.91 15.00 -12.27
N GLY A 25 29.25 15.48 -11.19
CA GLY A 25 29.57 16.74 -10.53
C GLY A 25 29.13 18.03 -11.26
N ARG A 26 28.62 17.95 -12.50
CA ARG A 26 28.17 19.09 -13.31
C ARG A 26 26.65 19.28 -13.23
N TYR A 27 26.16 19.67 -12.06
CA TYR A 27 24.73 19.92 -11.79
C TYR A 27 24.42 21.42 -11.69
N PRO A 28 23.16 21.86 -11.95
CA PRO A 28 22.75 23.25 -11.78
C PRO A 28 23.02 23.78 -10.37
N VAL A 29 22.64 23.00 -9.35
CA VAL A 29 22.96 23.27 -7.94
C VAL A 29 23.55 21.99 -7.33
N HIS A 30 24.72 22.12 -6.72
CA HIS A 30 25.44 20.99 -6.14
C HIS A 30 26.12 21.44 -4.86
N PHE A 31 25.62 20.98 -3.71
CA PHE A 31 26.31 21.09 -2.41
C PHE A 31 27.18 19.86 -2.25
N HIS A 32 28.49 20.06 -2.29
CA HIS A 32 29.47 19.00 -2.37
C HIS A 32 30.33 18.98 -1.10
N LEU A 33 30.16 17.93 -0.29
CA LEU A 33 30.91 17.66 0.93
C LEU A 33 30.96 18.86 1.90
N CYS A 34 29.84 19.57 2.06
CA CYS A 34 29.77 20.77 2.88
C CYS A 34 29.71 20.48 4.39
N GLY A 35 29.46 19.22 4.79
CA GLY A 35 29.29 18.86 6.20
C GLY A 35 27.96 19.36 6.77
N ASP A 36 27.95 19.71 8.05
CA ASP A 36 26.77 20.27 8.70
C ASP A 36 26.63 21.76 8.32
N VAL A 37 25.52 22.13 7.68
CA VAL A 37 25.26 23.51 7.19
C VAL A 37 24.10 24.20 7.92
N ASP A 38 23.71 23.64 9.05
CA ASP A 38 22.75 24.16 10.04
C ASP A 38 23.49 24.70 11.29
N TYR A 39 22.78 24.97 12.38
CA TYR A 39 23.40 25.44 13.62
C TYR A 39 24.35 24.41 14.24
N LYS A 40 24.25 23.09 13.94
CA LYS A 40 25.26 22.11 14.39
C LYS A 40 26.60 22.35 13.72
N GLY A 41 26.59 22.85 12.49
CA GLY A 41 27.77 23.35 11.79
C GLY A 41 28.25 24.72 12.25
N GLY A 42 27.62 25.33 13.26
CA GLY A 42 27.95 26.68 13.74
C GLY A 42 27.31 27.81 12.92
N TYR A 43 26.41 27.52 11.98
CA TYR A 43 25.76 28.54 11.18
C TYR A 43 24.64 29.23 11.96
N ARG A 44 24.71 30.57 12.09
CA ARG A 44 23.66 31.39 12.73
C ARG A 44 22.32 31.28 12.01
N HIS A 45 22.36 31.15 10.68
CA HIS A 45 21.22 30.87 9.82
C HIS A 45 21.57 29.65 8.99
N ALA A 46 20.69 28.66 8.96
CA ALA A 46 20.91 27.47 8.15
C ALA A 46 21.06 27.85 6.66
N THR A 47 21.98 27.18 5.98
CA THR A 47 22.16 27.31 4.53
C THR A 47 20.88 26.89 3.82
N PHE A 48 20.49 27.63 2.79
CA PHE A 48 19.21 27.37 2.13
C PHE A 48 19.17 27.66 0.63
N VAL A 49 18.21 27.00 0.00
CA VAL A 49 17.71 27.25 -1.35
C VAL A 49 16.21 27.54 -1.21
N ASP A 50 15.74 28.72 -1.60
CA ASP A 50 14.35 29.17 -1.43
C ASP A 50 13.78 29.75 -2.73
N GLY A 51 12.69 29.18 -3.26
CA GLY A 51 12.00 29.77 -4.41
C GLY A 51 12.71 29.64 -5.76
N LEU A 52 13.54 28.62 -5.96
CA LEU A 52 14.24 28.44 -7.24
C LEU A 52 13.34 27.86 -8.34
N SER A 53 13.61 28.23 -9.58
CA SER A 53 13.01 27.60 -10.78
C SER A 53 14.10 26.94 -11.62
N ILE A 54 14.20 25.62 -11.58
CA ILE A 54 15.21 24.84 -12.31
C ILE A 54 14.51 24.07 -13.42
N HIS A 55 14.76 24.42 -14.70
CA HIS A 55 14.03 23.76 -15.78
C HIS A 55 14.74 23.58 -17.10
N HIS A 56 14.26 22.59 -17.86
CA HIS A 56 14.91 22.09 -19.07
C HIS A 56 16.38 21.76 -18.76
N SER A 57 16.62 21.18 -17.58
CA SER A 57 17.96 20.88 -17.08
C SER A 57 18.51 19.68 -17.81
N PHE A 58 19.74 19.79 -18.31
CA PHE A 58 20.45 18.68 -18.93
C PHE A 58 21.07 17.73 -17.89
N SER A 59 20.76 17.93 -16.61
CA SER A 59 21.15 17.07 -15.49
C SER A 59 20.14 17.20 -14.34
N ARG A 60 20.53 16.75 -13.14
CA ARG A 60 19.74 16.81 -11.90
C ARG A 60 19.22 18.23 -11.58
N CYS A 61 18.35 18.39 -10.60
CA CYS A 61 17.91 19.69 -10.10
C CYS A 61 18.88 20.21 -9.03
N ILE A 62 18.81 19.62 -7.83
CA ILE A 62 19.68 19.92 -6.69
C ILE A 62 20.31 18.61 -6.23
N THR A 63 21.63 18.58 -6.21
CA THR A 63 22.41 17.49 -5.63
C THR A 63 22.91 17.88 -4.25
N VAL A 64 22.65 17.02 -3.26
CA VAL A 64 23.14 17.10 -1.89
C VAL A 64 24.07 15.92 -1.69
N HIS A 65 25.36 16.18 -1.56
CA HIS A 65 26.40 15.17 -1.42
C HIS A 65 27.21 15.48 -0.16
N GLY A 66 27.24 14.54 0.80
CA GLY A 66 27.97 14.69 2.07
C GLY A 66 27.64 15.98 2.83
N THR A 67 26.38 16.41 2.75
CA THR A 67 25.88 17.67 3.30
C THR A 67 24.64 17.41 4.14
N ASN A 68 24.59 18.01 5.33
CA ASN A 68 23.55 17.79 6.33
C ASN A 68 22.92 19.12 6.78
N GLY A 69 21.64 19.09 7.13
CA GLY A 69 20.95 20.28 7.67
C GLY A 69 20.61 21.36 6.64
N LEU A 70 20.69 21.05 5.34
CA LEU A 70 20.32 21.99 4.27
C LEU A 70 18.79 22.19 4.21
N LEU A 71 18.34 23.44 4.08
CA LEU A 71 16.94 23.78 3.80
C LEU A 71 16.73 23.97 2.29
N ILE A 72 15.88 23.14 1.68
CA ILE A 72 15.43 23.29 0.29
C ILE A 72 13.94 23.58 0.32
N LYS A 73 13.56 24.79 -0.07
CA LYS A 73 12.22 25.33 0.13
C LYS A 73 11.67 25.95 -1.15
N ASP A 74 10.36 25.80 -1.36
CA ASP A 74 9.59 26.46 -2.43
C ASP A 74 10.22 26.34 -3.83
N THR A 75 10.98 25.27 -4.08
CA THR A 75 11.78 25.11 -5.30
C THR A 75 11.08 24.21 -6.31
N ILE A 76 11.11 24.63 -7.57
CA ILE A 76 10.53 23.92 -8.70
C ILE A 76 11.63 23.29 -9.55
N GLY A 77 11.50 21.99 -9.83
CA GLY A 77 12.24 21.27 -10.86
C GLY A 77 11.31 20.86 -12.00
N PHE A 78 11.58 21.26 -13.24
CA PHE A 78 10.75 20.88 -14.39
C PHE A 78 11.58 20.42 -15.59
N ASP A 79 11.22 19.28 -16.17
CA ASP A 79 11.85 18.76 -17.38
C ASP A 79 13.37 18.56 -17.20
N THR A 80 13.74 17.59 -16.36
CA THR A 80 15.14 17.34 -15.95
C THR A 80 15.60 15.93 -16.30
N LEU A 81 16.91 15.74 -16.50
CA LEU A 81 17.52 14.43 -16.76
C LEU A 81 18.15 13.83 -15.49
N GLY A 82 17.86 12.57 -15.20
CA GLY A 82 18.29 11.88 -13.97
C GLY A 82 17.49 12.31 -12.74
N HIS A 83 17.82 11.75 -11.57
CA HIS A 83 17.15 12.11 -10.31
C HIS A 83 17.17 13.63 -10.07
N CYS A 84 16.03 14.26 -9.76
CA CYS A 84 15.91 15.72 -9.67
C CYS A 84 16.47 16.26 -8.35
N PHE A 85 15.82 15.99 -7.21
CA PHE A 85 16.37 16.24 -5.87
C PHE A 85 17.11 14.97 -5.43
N PHE A 86 18.44 15.02 -5.40
CA PHE A 86 19.28 13.83 -5.29
C PHE A 86 20.21 13.91 -4.07
N LEU A 87 20.01 12.99 -3.12
CA LEU A 87 20.90 12.77 -1.98
C LEU A 87 21.81 11.59 -2.31
N GLU A 88 23.12 11.82 -2.36
CA GLU A 88 24.04 10.99 -3.15
C GLU A 88 24.53 9.73 -2.44
N ASP A 89 25.12 9.84 -1.24
CA ASP A 89 25.96 8.77 -0.69
C ASP A 89 25.35 7.98 0.47
N GLY A 90 24.14 8.36 0.90
CA GLY A 90 23.46 7.69 2.01
C GLY A 90 23.95 8.15 3.38
N ILE A 91 24.64 9.29 3.47
CA ILE A 91 25.03 9.92 4.75
C ILE A 91 24.34 11.26 4.99
N GLU A 92 23.70 11.82 3.96
CA GLU A 92 23.08 13.14 3.98
C GLU A 92 21.82 13.10 4.83
N GLN A 93 21.84 13.79 5.97
CA GLN A 93 20.76 13.75 6.95
C GLN A 93 20.40 15.14 7.47
N ARG A 94 19.25 15.23 8.12
CA ARG A 94 18.63 16.45 8.66
C ARG A 94 18.33 17.51 7.61
N ASN A 95 18.47 17.18 6.32
CA ASN A 95 18.06 18.09 5.26
C ASN A 95 16.54 18.19 5.26
N THR A 96 16.03 19.39 5.04
CA THR A 96 14.60 19.67 5.04
C THR A 96 14.17 20.12 3.65
N LEU A 97 13.36 19.29 3.00
CA LEU A 97 12.72 19.57 1.73
C LEU A 97 11.28 19.99 2.02
N PHE A 98 11.02 21.30 1.94
CA PHE A 98 9.72 21.89 2.27
C PHE A 98 9.05 22.51 1.04
N HIS A 99 7.85 22.05 0.71
CA HIS A 99 6.99 22.66 -0.31
C HIS A 99 7.65 22.79 -1.70
N ASN A 100 8.45 21.81 -2.09
CA ASN A 100 9.07 21.74 -3.42
C ASN A 100 8.17 21.02 -4.41
N LEU A 101 8.30 21.37 -5.70
CA LEU A 101 7.54 20.77 -6.79
C LEU A 101 8.49 20.22 -7.85
N GLY A 102 8.42 18.93 -8.13
CA GLY A 102 9.10 18.34 -9.26
C GLY A 102 8.13 17.81 -10.31
N LEU A 103 8.39 18.14 -11.57
CA LEU A 103 7.56 17.84 -12.73
C LEU A 103 8.42 17.27 -13.86
N LEU A 104 7.99 16.16 -14.47
CA LEU A 104 8.65 15.56 -15.64
C LEU A 104 10.14 15.25 -15.39
N THR A 105 10.41 14.26 -14.54
CA THR A 105 11.76 13.74 -14.31
C THR A 105 12.06 12.61 -15.30
N LYS A 106 13.00 12.84 -16.21
CA LYS A 106 13.33 11.94 -17.33
C LYS A 106 14.61 11.14 -17.04
N PRO A 107 14.82 10.02 -17.73
CA PRO A 107 16.05 9.25 -17.65
C PRO A 107 17.32 10.06 -17.93
N GLY A 108 18.41 9.69 -17.27
CA GLY A 108 19.76 10.17 -17.51
C GLY A 108 20.74 9.01 -17.71
N THR A 109 22.01 9.34 -17.92
CA THR A 109 23.10 8.37 -18.21
C THR A 109 24.13 8.26 -17.09
N LEU A 110 24.07 9.14 -16.09
CA LEU A 110 25.09 9.27 -15.04
C LEU A 110 25.23 8.03 -14.16
N LEU A 111 24.12 7.55 -13.59
CA LEU A 111 24.09 6.33 -12.77
C LEU A 111 23.24 5.26 -13.47
N PRO A 112 23.47 3.95 -13.21
CA PRO A 112 22.58 2.90 -13.66
C PRO A 112 21.12 3.14 -13.26
N THR A 113 20.89 3.70 -12.08
CA THR A 113 19.58 4.04 -11.53
C THR A 113 18.86 5.15 -12.31
N ASP A 114 19.60 6.03 -12.99
CA ASP A 114 19.05 7.07 -13.86
C ASP A 114 18.57 6.52 -15.22
N ARG A 115 18.95 5.29 -15.59
CA ARG A 115 18.76 4.75 -16.95
C ARG A 115 17.37 4.17 -17.16
N ASN A 116 16.86 4.37 -18.36
CA ASN A 116 15.69 3.65 -18.87
C ASN A 116 16.08 2.24 -19.36
N ASN A 117 15.08 1.50 -19.84
CA ASN A 117 15.24 0.14 -20.35
C ASN A 117 16.34 0.01 -21.43
N SER A 118 16.34 0.90 -22.43
CA SER A 118 17.32 0.83 -23.52
C SER A 118 18.73 1.16 -23.05
N MET A 119 18.89 2.22 -22.26
CA MET A 119 20.20 2.63 -21.77
C MET A 119 20.78 1.60 -20.79
N CYS A 120 19.93 0.93 -20.00
CA CYS A 120 20.37 -0.12 -19.09
C CYS A 120 21.04 -1.29 -19.82
N THR A 121 20.50 -1.71 -20.97
CA THR A 121 21.04 -2.86 -21.71
C THR A 121 22.17 -2.49 -22.66
N THR A 122 22.28 -1.24 -23.11
CA THR A 122 23.32 -0.82 -24.08
C THR A 122 24.57 -0.23 -23.42
N MET A 123 24.45 0.49 -22.31
CA MET A 123 25.60 1.09 -21.61
C MET A 123 26.28 0.05 -20.73
N ARG A 124 27.39 -0.53 -21.22
CA ARG A 124 28.04 -1.71 -20.62
C ARG A 124 29.52 -1.51 -20.30
N ASP A 125 30.02 -0.28 -20.38
CA ASP A 125 31.45 0.00 -20.18
C ASP A 125 31.95 -0.28 -18.75
N LYS A 126 31.03 -0.42 -17.79
CA LYS A 126 31.31 -0.58 -16.35
C LYS A 126 30.74 -1.87 -15.74
N VAL A 127 30.36 -2.85 -16.58
CA VAL A 127 30.01 -4.19 -16.12
C VAL A 127 31.21 -5.13 -16.28
N PHE A 128 31.20 -6.27 -15.58
CA PHE A 128 32.25 -7.27 -15.75
C PHE A 128 31.96 -8.18 -16.94
N GLY A 129 32.94 -8.31 -17.84
CA GLY A 129 32.86 -9.19 -19.01
C GLY A 129 31.67 -8.87 -19.90
N ASN A 130 30.96 -9.92 -20.35
CA ASN A 130 29.84 -9.80 -21.29
C ASN A 130 28.47 -9.81 -20.58
N TYR A 131 28.38 -9.36 -19.34
CA TYR A 131 27.09 -9.27 -18.64
C TYR A 131 26.16 -8.24 -19.30
N ILE A 132 24.87 -8.55 -19.36
CA ILE A 132 23.83 -7.64 -19.86
C ILE A 132 22.97 -7.26 -18.65
N PRO A 133 22.97 -5.99 -18.21
CA PRO A 133 22.12 -5.56 -17.12
C PRO A 133 20.64 -5.85 -17.36
N VAL A 134 19.94 -6.20 -16.28
CA VAL A 134 18.52 -6.55 -16.32
C VAL A 134 17.70 -5.33 -15.89
N PRO A 135 16.90 -4.74 -16.80
CA PRO A 135 16.03 -3.61 -16.47
C PRO A 135 15.08 -3.91 -15.30
N ALA A 136 14.76 -2.89 -14.50
CA ALA A 136 14.01 -2.95 -13.23
C ALA A 136 14.67 -3.74 -12.08
N THR A 137 15.69 -4.56 -12.37
CA THR A 137 16.52 -5.23 -11.36
C THR A 137 17.81 -4.46 -11.09
N ASP A 138 18.48 -3.96 -12.15
CA ASP A 138 19.77 -3.27 -12.06
C ASP A 138 19.64 -1.74 -12.28
N CYS A 139 18.58 -1.29 -12.96
CA CYS A 139 18.36 0.11 -13.38
C CYS A 139 16.90 0.56 -13.15
N MET A 140 16.44 1.60 -13.86
CA MET A 140 15.04 2.07 -13.88
C MET A 140 14.54 2.50 -12.50
N ALA A 141 15.23 3.50 -11.96
CA ALA A 141 14.93 4.08 -10.66
C ALA A 141 14.83 5.60 -10.66
N VAL A 142 14.59 6.20 -11.84
CA VAL A 142 14.51 7.65 -12.01
C VAL A 142 13.47 8.21 -11.06
N SER A 143 13.88 9.19 -10.27
CA SER A 143 13.08 9.66 -9.14
C SER A 143 13.09 11.17 -9.05
N THR A 144 11.94 11.77 -8.83
CA THR A 144 11.88 13.21 -8.58
C THR A 144 12.59 13.55 -7.27
N PHE A 145 12.31 12.78 -6.22
CA PHE A 145 13.02 12.84 -4.94
C PHE A 145 13.72 11.50 -4.70
N TRP A 146 15.04 11.48 -4.80
CA TRP A 146 15.89 10.34 -4.47
C TRP A 146 16.50 10.55 -3.09
N ILE A 147 16.07 9.75 -2.13
CA ILE A 147 16.41 9.90 -0.72
C ILE A 147 17.21 8.69 -0.25
N ALA A 148 18.54 8.83 -0.19
CA ALA A 148 19.46 7.75 0.18
C ALA A 148 19.52 7.47 1.69
N HIS A 149 19.08 8.43 2.52
CA HIS A 149 19.08 8.33 3.99
C HIS A 149 17.73 8.76 4.58
N PRO A 150 17.10 7.98 5.47
CA PRO A 150 15.72 8.23 5.91
C PRO A 150 15.58 9.43 6.86
N ASN A 151 16.65 9.81 7.56
CA ASN A 151 16.64 10.94 8.49
C ASN A 151 16.68 12.29 7.73
N ASN A 152 15.76 12.51 6.79
CA ASN A 152 15.54 13.78 6.11
C ASN A 152 14.04 14.12 6.19
N ASN A 153 13.73 15.40 6.23
CA ASN A 153 12.36 15.88 6.40
C ASN A 153 11.76 16.21 5.03
N LEU A 154 10.70 15.51 4.63
CA LEU A 154 9.92 15.77 3.43
C LEU A 154 8.53 16.27 3.84
N ILE A 155 8.32 17.57 3.73
CA ILE A 155 7.11 18.24 4.20
C ILE A 155 6.46 18.99 3.02
N ASN A 156 5.22 18.65 2.71
CA ASN A 156 4.37 19.36 1.75
C ASN A 156 4.91 19.40 0.30
N ASN A 157 5.78 18.46 -0.10
CA ASN A 157 6.33 18.41 -1.46
C ASN A 157 5.33 17.79 -2.44
N ALA A 158 5.55 18.05 -3.73
CA ALA A 158 4.80 17.45 -4.83
C ALA A 158 5.74 16.87 -5.89
N ALA A 159 5.51 15.62 -6.30
CA ALA A 159 6.19 14.98 -7.41
C ALA A 159 5.18 14.53 -8.47
N ALA A 160 5.37 14.94 -9.72
CA ALA A 160 4.52 14.47 -10.80
C ALA A 160 5.25 14.17 -12.11
N GLY A 161 4.85 13.06 -12.75
CA GLY A 161 5.35 12.72 -14.08
C GLY A 161 6.79 12.22 -14.10
N SER A 162 7.28 11.61 -13.02
CA SER A 162 8.57 10.92 -13.02
C SER A 162 8.50 9.64 -13.87
N GLN A 163 9.59 9.36 -14.57
CA GLN A 163 9.73 8.16 -15.40
C GLN A 163 9.66 6.86 -14.60
N ASP A 164 9.99 6.85 -13.31
CA ASP A 164 9.77 5.71 -12.42
C ASP A 164 9.01 6.15 -11.16
N ALA A 165 9.68 6.74 -10.16
CA ALA A 165 9.06 7.07 -8.87
C ALA A 165 8.95 8.58 -8.60
N GLY A 166 7.90 9.01 -7.91
CA GLY A 166 7.81 10.38 -7.40
C GLY A 166 8.82 10.60 -6.27
N ILE A 167 8.69 9.84 -5.19
CA ILE A 167 9.63 9.80 -4.06
C ILE A 167 10.12 8.38 -3.91
N TRP A 168 11.44 8.18 -3.89
CA TRP A 168 12.07 6.89 -3.65
C TRP A 168 13.03 7.00 -2.46
N TYR A 169 12.69 6.29 -1.38
CA TYR A 169 13.64 5.98 -0.30
C TYR A 169 14.34 4.67 -0.62
N LEU A 170 15.63 4.78 -0.92
CA LEU A 170 16.50 3.66 -1.23
C LEU A 170 17.68 3.71 -0.28
N PHE A 171 18.09 2.58 0.29
CA PHE A 171 19.05 2.58 1.39
C PHE A 171 20.39 2.03 0.94
N HIS A 172 21.44 2.79 1.17
CA HIS A 172 22.79 2.31 0.95
C HIS A 172 23.17 1.46 2.16
N LYS A 173 23.65 0.22 1.95
CA LYS A 173 24.07 -0.67 3.05
C LYS A 173 25.28 -0.10 3.82
N GLU A 174 26.06 0.71 3.12
CA GLU A 174 27.22 1.45 3.62
C GLU A 174 27.36 2.74 2.80
N PRO A 175 27.98 3.80 3.35
CA PRO A 175 28.29 5.00 2.59
C PRO A 175 29.04 4.69 1.29
N THR A 176 28.65 5.36 0.22
CA THR A 176 29.26 5.20 -1.11
C THR A 176 30.15 6.39 -1.46
N GLY A 177 30.71 6.40 -2.67
CA GLY A 177 31.36 7.58 -3.24
C GLY A 177 32.51 8.12 -2.39
N GLU A 178 32.59 9.45 -2.30
CA GLU A 178 33.61 10.15 -1.50
C GLU A 178 33.32 10.09 0.00
N SER A 179 32.14 9.58 0.38
CA SER A 179 31.76 9.32 1.78
C SER A 179 32.19 7.93 2.28
N THR A 180 32.84 7.12 1.44
CA THR A 180 33.31 5.76 1.79
C THR A 180 34.19 5.78 3.04
N GLY A 181 34.01 4.81 3.93
CA GLY A 181 34.79 4.68 5.18
C GLY A 181 34.20 5.42 6.39
N LEU A 182 33.14 6.23 6.20
CA LEU A 182 32.34 6.81 7.30
C LEU A 182 31.33 5.80 7.90
N GLN A 183 31.57 4.50 7.70
CA GLN A 183 30.69 3.35 7.98
C GLN A 183 30.20 3.26 9.44
N LEU A 184 30.98 3.75 10.41
CA LEU A 184 30.63 3.65 11.83
C LEU A 184 29.44 4.57 12.23
N LEU A 185 29.05 5.53 11.39
CA LEU A 185 28.09 6.58 11.73
C LEU A 185 26.75 6.52 10.97
N ALA A 186 26.67 5.81 9.85
CA ALA A 186 25.47 5.79 9.01
C ALA A 186 25.07 4.36 8.64
N LYS A 187 24.01 3.85 9.29
CA LYS A 187 23.28 2.63 8.89
C LYS A 187 21.90 3.07 8.39
N PRO A 188 21.78 3.60 7.16
CA PRO A 188 20.57 4.27 6.69
C PRO A 188 19.34 3.37 6.79
N GLU A 189 19.51 2.06 6.56
CA GLU A 189 18.44 1.08 6.65
C GLU A 189 17.92 0.87 8.08
N LEU A 190 18.69 1.25 9.12
CA LEU A 190 18.30 1.14 10.52
C LEU A 190 17.93 2.49 11.16
N THR A 191 18.19 3.60 10.49
CA THR A 191 17.95 4.93 11.04
C THR A 191 16.44 5.27 11.04
N PRO A 192 15.89 5.86 12.11
CA PRO A 192 14.51 6.36 12.11
C PRO A 192 14.22 7.34 10.97
N LEU A 193 13.00 7.26 10.45
CA LEU A 193 12.52 8.19 9.42
C LEU A 193 12.42 9.61 9.99
N GLY A 194 12.87 10.60 9.21
CA GLY A 194 12.58 12.01 9.45
C GLY A 194 11.09 12.33 9.27
N ILE A 195 10.74 13.61 9.27
CA ILE A 195 9.34 14.01 9.13
C ILE A 195 8.86 13.75 7.70
N PHE A 196 7.85 12.89 7.54
CA PHE A 196 7.11 12.74 6.28
C PHE A 196 5.67 13.23 6.46
N TYR A 197 5.35 14.39 5.89
CA TYR A 197 4.03 15.00 6.06
C TYR A 197 3.50 15.66 4.79
N ASN A 198 2.26 15.32 4.41
CA ASN A 198 1.48 16.01 3.37
C ASN A 198 2.13 16.04 1.97
N ASN A 199 2.89 15.00 1.61
CA ASN A 199 3.49 14.91 0.28
C ASN A 199 2.47 14.41 -0.77
N ARG A 200 2.55 14.96 -1.98
CA ARG A 200 1.69 14.64 -3.13
C ARG A 200 2.50 13.95 -4.21
N VAL A 201 2.02 12.81 -4.72
CA VAL A 201 2.75 12.03 -5.72
C VAL A 201 1.80 11.50 -6.78
N HIS A 202 1.95 11.93 -8.04
CA HIS A 202 1.01 11.51 -9.08
C HIS A 202 1.58 11.40 -10.49
N SER A 203 0.87 10.68 -11.36
CA SER A 203 1.26 10.52 -12.77
C SER A 203 2.65 9.90 -12.96
N ASN A 204 3.17 9.15 -11.98
CA ASN A 204 4.46 8.45 -12.08
C ASN A 204 4.26 7.04 -12.63
N PHE A 205 5.25 6.51 -13.37
CA PHE A 205 5.09 5.23 -14.07
C PHE A 205 5.22 3.99 -13.18
N LYS A 206 6.09 4.02 -12.16
CA LYS A 206 6.33 2.90 -11.25
C LYS A 206 5.65 3.08 -9.90
N ALA A 207 5.88 4.22 -9.25
CA ALA A 207 5.20 4.49 -7.99
C ALA A 207 5.10 5.96 -7.64
N GLY A 208 4.09 6.33 -6.86
CA GLY A 208 4.08 7.62 -6.18
C GLY A 208 5.18 7.69 -5.11
N LEU A 209 5.08 6.82 -4.10
CA LEU A 209 6.10 6.59 -3.07
C LEU A 209 6.67 5.17 -3.20
N PHE A 210 7.99 5.02 -3.14
CA PHE A 210 8.67 3.73 -3.15
C PHE A 210 9.67 3.67 -1.99
N ILE A 211 9.46 2.73 -1.06
CA ILE A 211 10.38 2.43 0.04
C ILE A 211 10.78 0.97 -0.11
N ASP A 212 11.89 0.72 -0.80
CA ASP A 212 12.46 -0.61 -1.03
C ASP A 212 13.81 -0.42 -1.74
N LYS A 213 14.59 -1.51 -1.79
CA LYS A 213 15.88 -1.65 -2.46
C LYS A 213 17.03 -0.92 -1.76
N GLY A 214 18.23 -1.32 -2.19
CA GLY A 214 19.47 -0.59 -2.00
C GLY A 214 20.21 -0.44 -3.32
N VAL A 215 21.48 -0.08 -3.23
CA VAL A 215 22.40 -0.07 -4.36
C VAL A 215 23.57 -1.00 -4.11
N LYS A 216 24.15 -1.51 -5.20
CA LYS A 216 25.41 -2.25 -5.15
C LYS A 216 26.56 -1.31 -4.76
N THR A 217 27.24 -1.61 -3.67
CA THR A 217 28.34 -0.79 -3.12
C THR A 217 29.74 -1.31 -3.45
N THR A 218 29.84 -2.38 -4.24
CA THR A 218 31.12 -2.95 -4.70
C THR A 218 31.31 -2.72 -6.19
N ASN A 219 32.56 -2.69 -6.66
CA ASN A 219 32.86 -2.68 -8.09
C ASN A 219 32.44 -4.00 -8.77
N SER A 220 32.25 -3.98 -10.09
CA SER A 220 31.90 -5.18 -10.87
C SER A 220 33.03 -6.21 -10.84
N SER A 221 32.69 -7.49 -10.73
CA SER A 221 33.65 -8.60 -10.68
C SER A 221 33.07 -9.86 -11.33
N ALA A 222 33.87 -10.93 -11.45
CA ALA A 222 33.37 -12.23 -11.93
C ALA A 222 32.25 -12.80 -11.04
N ALA A 223 32.28 -12.53 -9.73
CA ALA A 223 31.30 -13.02 -8.77
C ALA A 223 29.98 -12.22 -8.79
N ASP A 224 30.08 -10.91 -9.06
CA ASP A 224 28.92 -10.03 -9.28
C ASP A 224 29.23 -9.06 -10.41
N PRO A 225 28.78 -9.36 -11.64
CA PRO A 225 29.20 -8.63 -12.82
C PRO A 225 28.47 -7.31 -13.02
N ARG A 226 27.49 -7.00 -12.17
CA ARG A 226 26.67 -5.78 -12.26
C ARG A 226 27.49 -4.53 -11.94
N GLU A 227 27.11 -3.41 -12.55
CA GLU A 227 27.76 -2.10 -12.39
C GLU A 227 27.63 -1.58 -10.94
N TYR A 228 28.62 -0.81 -10.48
CA TYR A 228 28.56 -0.08 -9.20
C TYR A 228 27.36 0.88 -9.17
N LEU A 229 26.68 1.00 -8.02
CA LEU A 229 25.45 1.77 -7.83
C LEU A 229 24.24 1.32 -8.68
N CYS A 230 24.28 0.11 -9.26
CA CYS A 230 23.06 -0.50 -9.77
C CYS A 230 22.09 -0.81 -8.62
N LEU A 231 20.80 -0.92 -8.92
CA LEU A 231 19.81 -1.38 -7.94
C LEU A 231 20.21 -2.74 -7.38
N ASP A 232 19.94 -2.93 -6.09
CA ASP A 232 20.21 -4.16 -5.38
C ASP A 232 19.13 -4.47 -4.33
N ASN A 233 19.07 -5.73 -3.89
CA ASN A 233 18.09 -6.21 -2.91
C ASN A 233 18.67 -6.36 -1.50
N SER A 234 19.93 -5.98 -1.27
CA SER A 234 20.62 -6.22 0.01
C SER A 234 20.15 -5.35 1.17
N ALA A 235 19.69 -4.12 0.92
CA ALA A 235 19.24 -3.22 1.97
C ALA A 235 17.75 -3.37 2.27
N ARG A 236 17.43 -3.41 3.56
CA ARG A 236 16.05 -3.54 4.06
C ARG A 236 15.82 -2.54 5.18
N PHE A 237 14.94 -1.58 4.92
CA PHE A 237 14.59 -0.55 5.88
C PHE A 237 13.90 -1.16 7.09
N ARG A 238 14.48 -1.05 8.27
CA ARG A 238 13.95 -1.51 9.54
C ARG A 238 14.45 -0.55 10.62
N PRO A 239 13.79 0.60 10.81
CA PRO A 239 14.24 1.61 11.76
C PRO A 239 14.29 1.08 13.20
N HIS A 240 15.38 1.35 13.91
CA HIS A 240 15.59 1.03 15.32
C HIS A 240 16.07 2.27 16.07
N GLN A 241 15.87 2.30 17.38
CA GLN A 241 16.38 3.39 18.22
C GLN A 241 17.91 3.49 18.06
N ASP A 242 18.40 4.71 17.82
CA ASP A 242 19.82 5.03 17.58
C ASP A 242 20.46 4.25 16.42
N ALA A 243 19.66 3.76 15.46
CA ALA A 243 20.10 2.87 14.38
C ALA A 243 20.81 1.59 14.87
N ASN A 244 20.50 1.15 16.10
CA ASN A 244 21.06 -0.06 16.70
C ASN A 244 20.06 -1.24 16.58
N PRO A 245 20.39 -2.32 15.85
CA PRO A 245 19.49 -3.47 15.68
C PRO A 245 19.23 -4.27 16.98
N GLU A 246 19.98 -4.02 18.06
CA GLU A 246 19.75 -4.63 19.38
C GLU A 246 18.71 -3.85 20.22
N LYS A 247 18.39 -2.62 19.83
CA LYS A 247 17.37 -1.79 20.51
C LYS A 247 15.98 -2.01 19.91
N PRO A 248 14.90 -1.54 20.53
CA PRO A 248 13.56 -1.67 19.95
C PRO A 248 13.43 -0.97 18.58
N ARG A 249 12.53 -1.49 17.74
CA ARG A 249 12.14 -0.85 16.47
C ARG A 249 11.42 0.48 16.72
N VAL A 250 11.58 1.40 15.78
CA VAL A 250 10.91 2.72 15.79
C VAL A 250 10.06 2.82 14.54
N ALA A 251 8.73 2.84 14.69
CA ALA A 251 7.84 2.90 13.54
C ALA A 251 8.09 4.16 12.68
N ALA A 252 8.29 3.96 11.37
CA ALA A 252 8.37 5.07 10.42
C ALA A 252 6.97 5.58 10.08
N LEU A 253 6.70 6.85 10.34
CA LEU A 253 5.39 7.46 10.13
C LEU A 253 5.30 8.18 8.78
N ILE A 254 4.39 7.71 7.92
CA ILE A 254 3.98 8.35 6.67
C ILE A 254 2.60 8.99 6.91
N ASP A 255 2.58 10.30 7.19
CA ASP A 255 1.34 11.03 7.50
C ASP A 255 0.88 11.87 6.30
N ARG A 256 -0.39 11.70 5.91
CA ARG A 256 -1.05 12.45 4.83
C ARG A 256 -0.39 12.33 3.45
N LEU A 257 -0.02 11.12 3.04
CA LEU A 257 0.37 10.88 1.64
C LEU A 257 -0.87 11.01 0.74
N ILE A 258 -0.77 11.82 -0.32
CA ILE A 258 -1.81 11.89 -1.36
C ILE A 258 -1.21 11.35 -2.66
N ALA A 259 -1.59 10.13 -3.04
CA ALA A 259 -1.07 9.44 -4.21
C ALA A 259 -2.16 9.18 -5.23
N PHE A 260 -2.03 9.67 -6.46
CA PHE A 260 -3.04 9.42 -7.47
C PHE A 260 -2.51 9.27 -8.88
N LYS A 261 -3.25 8.59 -9.75
CA LYS A 261 -2.90 8.45 -11.18
C LYS A 261 -1.50 7.87 -11.45
N ASN A 262 -0.91 7.15 -10.48
CA ASN A 262 0.34 6.45 -10.71
C ASN A 262 0.04 5.14 -11.46
N ASN A 263 0.83 4.83 -12.48
CA ASN A 263 0.51 3.73 -13.40
C ASN A 263 0.55 2.37 -12.70
N ASP A 264 1.42 2.19 -11.71
CA ASP A 264 1.49 0.94 -10.96
C ASP A 264 1.09 1.17 -9.50
N ASN A 265 1.99 1.61 -8.62
CA ASN A 265 1.67 1.77 -7.19
C ASN A 265 1.42 3.24 -6.82
N GLY A 266 0.38 3.55 -6.04
CA GLY A 266 0.31 4.81 -5.31
C GLY A 266 1.44 4.88 -4.29
N ALA A 267 1.63 3.79 -3.54
CA ALA A 267 2.81 3.55 -2.74
C ALA A 267 3.19 2.05 -2.71
N TRP A 268 4.49 1.76 -2.80
CA TRP A 268 5.09 0.46 -2.50
C TRP A 268 5.99 0.62 -1.29
N VAL A 269 5.71 -0.13 -0.24
CA VAL A 269 6.40 0.01 1.04
C VAL A 269 6.85 -1.38 1.50
N ARG A 270 8.16 -1.59 1.51
CA ARG A 270 8.83 -2.76 2.07
C ARG A 270 9.77 -2.32 3.18
N GLY A 271 9.70 -3.02 4.31
CA GLY A 271 10.54 -2.74 5.45
C GLY A 271 9.93 -3.19 6.76
N GLY A 272 10.54 -2.78 7.87
CA GLY A 272 10.11 -3.06 9.23
C GLY A 272 8.83 -2.34 9.60
N ASP A 273 8.81 -1.72 10.78
CA ASP A 273 7.60 -1.08 11.29
C ASP A 273 7.34 0.24 10.55
N ILE A 274 6.22 0.30 9.81
CA ILE A 274 5.84 1.46 9.01
C ILE A 274 4.34 1.71 9.16
N ILE A 275 3.97 2.94 9.48
CA ILE A 275 2.59 3.38 9.70
C ILE A 275 2.23 4.39 8.62
N VAL A 276 1.19 4.11 7.84
CA VAL A 276 0.59 5.04 6.87
C VAL A 276 -0.74 5.52 7.43
N GLN A 277 -0.90 6.81 7.68
CA GLN A 277 -2.14 7.34 8.23
C GLN A 277 -2.63 8.59 7.49
N ASN A 278 -3.92 8.89 7.63
CA ASN A 278 -4.57 10.09 7.09
C ASN A 278 -4.31 10.29 5.57
N SER A 279 -4.14 9.19 4.83
CA SER A 279 -3.62 9.19 3.46
C SER A 279 -4.72 8.90 2.44
N ALA A 280 -4.52 9.31 1.19
CA ALA A 280 -5.49 9.11 0.12
C ALA A 280 -4.84 8.55 -1.15
N PHE A 281 -5.47 7.52 -1.70
CA PHE A 281 -5.01 6.79 -2.88
C PHE A 281 -6.13 6.77 -3.92
N ALA A 282 -5.93 7.42 -5.09
CA ALA A 282 -6.97 7.51 -6.11
C ALA A 282 -6.47 7.21 -7.52
N ASP A 283 -7.22 6.45 -8.32
CA ASP A 283 -6.90 6.21 -9.75
C ASP A 283 -5.51 5.57 -10.01
N ASN A 284 -4.92 4.92 -9.00
CA ASN A 284 -3.67 4.18 -9.16
C ASN A 284 -3.97 2.76 -9.68
N GLY A 285 -2.97 2.09 -10.27
CA GLY A 285 -3.09 0.66 -10.59
C GLY A 285 -3.31 -0.16 -9.31
N ILE A 286 -2.50 0.12 -8.30
CA ILE A 286 -2.57 -0.40 -6.95
C ILE A 286 -2.48 0.81 -6.02
N GLY A 287 -3.42 1.01 -5.11
CA GLY A 287 -3.36 2.16 -4.19
C GLY A 287 -2.16 2.10 -3.27
N LEU A 288 -2.07 1.06 -2.44
CA LEU A 288 -0.97 0.83 -1.51
C LEU A 288 -0.62 -0.67 -1.46
N THR A 289 0.67 -0.97 -1.58
CA THR A 289 1.23 -2.31 -1.35
C THR A 289 2.13 -2.28 -0.12
N PHE A 290 1.81 -3.12 0.85
CA PHE A 290 2.66 -3.40 2.00
C PHE A 290 3.36 -4.74 1.83
N ALA A 291 4.67 -4.74 2.04
CA ALA A 291 5.53 -5.91 2.06
C ALA A 291 6.32 -5.85 3.38
N SER A 292 5.66 -6.18 4.49
CA SER A 292 6.31 -6.19 5.81
C SER A 292 7.53 -7.09 5.75
N ASP A 293 8.69 -6.55 6.12
CA ASP A 293 9.93 -7.29 6.05
C ASP A 293 9.95 -8.36 7.12
N GLY A 294 10.23 -9.57 6.66
CA GLY A 294 9.99 -10.78 7.41
C GLY A 294 10.76 -11.92 6.79
N SER A 295 11.98 -11.66 6.33
CA SER A 295 12.89 -12.67 5.80
C SER A 295 13.18 -13.72 6.88
N PHE A 296 12.28 -14.66 7.05
CA PHE A 296 12.41 -15.76 7.98
C PHE A 296 13.52 -16.70 7.48
N PRO A 297 14.42 -17.20 8.36
CA PRO A 297 14.45 -17.03 9.81
C PRO A 297 15.27 -15.84 10.33
N SER A 298 15.83 -14.99 9.46
CA SER A 298 16.75 -13.90 9.85
C SER A 298 16.10 -12.69 10.53
N ASP A 299 14.81 -12.44 10.33
CA ASP A 299 14.10 -11.33 10.97
C ASP A 299 13.13 -11.81 12.07
N GLU A 300 12.91 -10.96 13.07
CA GLU A 300 12.01 -11.24 14.17
C GLU A 300 10.52 -11.20 13.77
N GLY A 301 10.21 -10.61 12.62
CA GLY A 301 8.88 -10.21 12.18
C GLY A 301 8.69 -8.72 12.44
N SER A 302 8.08 -8.02 11.49
CA SER A 302 7.72 -6.60 11.59
C SER A 302 6.23 -6.41 11.36
N SER A 303 5.71 -5.23 11.65
CA SER A 303 4.31 -4.91 11.42
C SER A 303 4.14 -3.63 10.62
N GLN A 304 3.26 -3.67 9.62
CA GLN A 304 2.89 -2.47 8.87
C GLN A 304 1.42 -2.15 9.11
N GLU A 305 1.11 -0.87 9.34
CA GLU A 305 -0.25 -0.42 9.62
C GLU A 305 -0.68 0.66 8.64
N VAL A 306 -1.95 0.58 8.22
CA VAL A 306 -2.62 1.67 7.53
C VAL A 306 -3.93 2.02 8.25
N SER A 307 -4.12 3.30 8.55
CA SER A 307 -5.29 3.79 9.27
C SER A 307 -5.81 5.11 8.71
N GLU A 308 -7.08 5.42 8.98
CA GLU A 308 -7.71 6.71 8.64
C GLU A 308 -7.49 7.13 7.17
N SER A 309 -7.52 6.17 6.23
CA SER A 309 -7.14 6.40 4.84
C SER A 309 -8.26 6.13 3.83
N LEU A 310 -8.25 6.89 2.73
CA LEU A 310 -9.24 6.83 1.66
C LEU A 310 -8.66 6.16 0.40
N PHE A 311 -9.37 5.16 -0.12
CA PHE A 311 -9.02 4.48 -1.36
C PHE A 311 -10.13 4.68 -2.39
N VAL A 312 -9.79 5.20 -3.57
CA VAL A 312 -10.73 5.48 -4.66
C VAL A 312 -10.25 4.79 -5.93
N GLY A 313 -11.00 3.77 -6.39
CA GLY A 313 -10.65 3.06 -7.62
C GLY A 313 -10.71 3.96 -8.84
N GLU A 314 -11.87 4.57 -9.07
CA GLU A 314 -12.11 5.44 -10.23
C GLU A 314 -12.76 6.76 -9.82
N SER A 315 -11.98 7.81 -9.69
CA SER A 315 -12.46 9.17 -9.41
C SER A 315 -13.10 9.82 -10.65
N ARG A 316 -13.67 11.03 -10.49
CA ARG A 316 -14.18 11.87 -11.59
C ARG A 316 -13.09 12.56 -12.39
N ASN A 317 -11.82 12.39 -12.02
CA ASN A 317 -10.71 12.78 -12.86
C ASN A 317 -10.53 11.72 -13.95
N TYR A 318 -11.10 11.94 -15.14
CA TYR A 318 -10.93 11.03 -16.29
C TYR A 318 -9.50 11.08 -16.86
N GLY A 319 -8.69 12.07 -16.45
CA GLY A 319 -7.39 12.36 -17.03
C GLY A 319 -7.50 12.94 -18.44
N PHE A 320 -6.34 13.08 -19.09
CA PHE A 320 -6.21 13.75 -20.39
C PHE A 320 -5.48 12.83 -21.38
N GLN A 321 -5.97 12.79 -22.63
CA GLN A 321 -5.32 12.08 -23.72
C GLN A 321 -4.29 13.01 -24.37
N GLY A 322 -3.00 12.67 -24.29
CA GLY A 322 -1.91 13.48 -24.85
C GLY A 322 -0.62 13.50 -24.03
N GLY A 323 -0.61 12.88 -22.84
CA GLY A 323 0.61 12.65 -22.06
C GLY A 323 1.37 11.39 -22.50
N GLN A 324 2.48 11.08 -21.82
CA GLN A 324 3.25 9.84 -22.04
C GLN A 324 2.48 8.57 -21.63
N ASN A 325 1.45 8.69 -20.78
CA ASN A 325 0.58 7.56 -20.48
C ASN A 325 -0.34 7.26 -21.67
N LYS A 326 -0.06 6.15 -22.35
CA LYS A 326 -0.82 5.67 -23.52
C LYS A 326 -2.05 4.82 -23.16
N TYR A 327 -2.28 4.53 -21.89
CA TYR A 327 -3.35 3.61 -21.50
C TYR A 327 -4.68 4.34 -21.36
N VAL A 328 -5.66 3.93 -22.16
CA VAL A 328 -7.03 4.42 -22.14
C VAL A 328 -8.00 3.25 -22.14
N GLY A 329 -9.20 3.47 -21.59
CA GLY A 329 -10.27 2.50 -21.66
C GLY A 329 -11.52 2.97 -20.93
N THR A 330 -12.51 2.10 -20.88
CA THR A 330 -13.82 2.38 -20.30
C THR A 330 -13.77 2.32 -18.77
N GLY A 331 -14.33 3.33 -18.08
CA GLY A 331 -14.51 3.33 -16.64
C GLY A 331 -15.62 2.37 -16.19
N GLY A 332 -15.45 1.73 -15.03
CA GLY A 332 -16.43 0.79 -14.46
C GLY A 332 -17.69 1.45 -13.92
N ILE A 333 -17.66 2.74 -13.57
CA ILE A 333 -18.81 3.44 -12.95
C ILE A 333 -19.81 3.96 -13.98
N ASP A 334 -19.33 4.76 -14.93
CA ASP A 334 -20.17 5.53 -15.85
C ASP A 334 -19.96 5.14 -17.31
N GLN A 335 -19.14 4.10 -17.56
CA GLN A 335 -18.79 3.60 -18.88
C GLN A 335 -18.19 4.68 -19.80
N LYS A 336 -17.63 5.76 -19.23
CA LYS A 336 -16.99 6.81 -20.01
C LYS A 336 -15.51 6.48 -20.27
N PRO A 337 -14.96 6.91 -21.42
CA PRO A 337 -13.53 6.81 -21.67
C PRO A 337 -12.72 7.57 -20.63
N ARG A 338 -11.64 6.96 -20.15
CA ARG A 338 -10.69 7.57 -19.22
C ARG A 338 -9.27 7.07 -19.46
N THR A 339 -8.31 7.81 -18.95
CA THR A 339 -6.94 7.32 -18.72
C THR A 339 -6.98 6.18 -17.69
N LEU A 340 -6.26 5.11 -18.01
CA LEU A 340 -6.07 3.97 -17.13
C LEU A 340 -4.63 3.98 -16.58
N PRO A 341 -4.41 3.43 -15.38
CA PRO A 341 -3.06 3.35 -14.82
C PRO A 341 -2.16 2.41 -15.63
N ARG A 342 -2.70 1.27 -16.07
CA ARG A 342 -2.00 0.28 -16.91
C ARG A 342 -2.90 -0.17 -18.06
N ASN A 343 -2.43 -1.18 -18.81
CA ASN A 343 -3.18 -1.86 -19.86
C ASN A 343 -4.64 -2.14 -19.44
N ARG A 344 -5.56 -2.11 -20.42
CA ARG A 344 -7.01 -2.21 -20.22
C ARG A 344 -7.48 -3.37 -19.33
N THR A 345 -6.73 -4.48 -19.27
CA THR A 345 -7.08 -5.67 -18.47
C THR A 345 -6.40 -5.72 -17.10
N PHE A 346 -5.56 -4.73 -16.75
CA PHE A 346 -4.81 -4.72 -15.49
C PHE A 346 -5.75 -4.74 -14.29
N PRO A 347 -5.64 -5.72 -13.38
CA PRO A 347 -6.49 -5.82 -12.20
C PRO A 347 -6.16 -4.70 -11.22
N ILE A 348 -7.06 -3.73 -11.11
CA ILE A 348 -6.95 -2.61 -10.18
C ILE A 348 -7.23 -3.08 -8.75
N ARG A 349 -6.40 -2.64 -7.81
CA ARG A 349 -6.53 -2.93 -6.37
C ARG A 349 -6.43 -1.66 -5.54
N GLY A 350 -7.30 -1.47 -4.56
CA GLY A 350 -7.15 -0.38 -3.60
C GLY A 350 -6.00 -0.63 -2.64
N PHE A 351 -6.11 -1.68 -1.85
CA PHE A 351 -5.08 -2.14 -0.94
C PHE A 351 -4.61 -3.54 -1.35
N GLN A 352 -3.29 -3.73 -1.41
CA GLN A 352 -2.68 -5.00 -1.80
C GLN A 352 -1.92 -5.60 -0.63
N ILE A 353 -2.37 -6.78 -0.22
CA ILE A 353 -1.74 -7.62 0.80
C ILE A 353 -0.55 -8.36 0.19
N TYR A 354 0.63 -8.20 0.80
CA TYR A 354 1.82 -8.95 0.44
C TYR A 354 2.67 -9.20 1.70
N ASP A 355 3.13 -10.44 1.89
CA ASP A 355 3.97 -10.84 3.01
C ASP A 355 3.24 -10.75 4.38
N GLY A 356 3.53 -9.71 5.16
CA GLY A 356 2.89 -9.34 6.44
C GLY A 356 3.73 -9.69 7.67
N PRO A 357 3.21 -9.47 8.89
CA PRO A 357 1.84 -9.03 9.22
C PRO A 357 1.54 -7.57 8.90
N ILE A 358 0.38 -7.34 8.29
CA ILE A 358 -0.15 -6.00 8.00
C ILE A 358 -1.49 -5.78 8.69
N HIS A 359 -1.79 -4.52 9.01
CA HIS A 359 -3.01 -4.10 9.68
C HIS A 359 -3.68 -2.98 8.88
N LEU A 360 -4.85 -3.25 8.30
CA LEU A 360 -5.68 -2.25 7.65
C LEU A 360 -6.86 -1.92 8.55
N THR A 361 -6.95 -0.68 9.01
CA THR A 361 -8.03 -0.24 9.89
C THR A 361 -8.63 1.12 9.48
N ARG A 362 -9.85 1.38 9.93
CA ARG A 362 -10.55 2.70 9.82
C ARG A 362 -10.39 3.36 8.45
N SER A 363 -10.54 2.59 7.39
CA SER A 363 -10.28 3.04 6.01
C SER A 363 -11.52 2.90 5.14
N THR A 364 -11.68 3.82 4.19
CA THR A 364 -12.87 3.90 3.33
C THR A 364 -12.48 3.58 1.89
N PHE A 365 -13.18 2.64 1.26
CA PHE A 365 -13.04 2.30 -0.15
C PHE A 365 -14.23 2.84 -0.96
N LYS A 366 -13.97 3.50 -2.08
CA LYS A 366 -15.00 4.02 -2.99
C LYS A 366 -14.67 3.63 -4.44
N LYS A 367 -15.69 3.36 -5.25
CA LYS A 367 -15.61 3.27 -6.73
C LYS A 367 -14.68 2.18 -7.27
N TYR A 368 -14.83 0.97 -6.74
CA TYR A 368 -14.18 -0.26 -7.26
C TYR A 368 -15.23 -1.14 -7.94
N VAL A 369 -15.38 -0.95 -9.25
CA VAL A 369 -16.36 -1.67 -10.07
C VAL A 369 -15.64 -2.32 -11.25
N PRO A 370 -15.69 -3.66 -11.40
CA PRO A 370 -15.08 -4.34 -12.52
C PRO A 370 -15.85 -4.06 -13.82
N THR A 371 -15.13 -4.11 -14.94
CA THR A 371 -15.70 -4.16 -16.29
C THR A 371 -15.57 -5.60 -16.83
N PRO A 372 -16.17 -5.93 -17.99
CA PRO A 372 -15.95 -7.22 -18.63
C PRO A 372 -14.46 -7.55 -18.87
N ASP A 373 -13.65 -6.53 -19.15
CA ASP A 373 -12.22 -6.67 -19.45
C ASP A 373 -11.30 -6.56 -18.23
N ARG A 374 -11.76 -5.91 -17.15
CA ARG A 374 -10.90 -5.42 -16.06
C ARG A 374 -11.48 -5.70 -14.69
N TYR A 375 -10.70 -6.38 -13.86
CA TYR A 375 -10.98 -6.45 -12.42
C TYR A 375 -10.66 -5.12 -11.75
N SER A 376 -11.54 -4.68 -10.86
CA SER A 376 -11.31 -3.54 -9.98
C SER A 376 -11.84 -3.89 -8.60
N SER A 377 -10.93 -4.11 -7.66
CA SER A 377 -11.21 -4.62 -6.32
C SER A 377 -10.71 -3.67 -5.23
N ALA A 378 -11.44 -3.55 -4.13
CA ALA A 378 -11.02 -2.70 -3.02
C ALA A 378 -9.79 -3.30 -2.31
N ILE A 379 -9.80 -4.60 -2.03
CA ILE A 379 -8.69 -5.34 -1.41
C ILE A 379 -8.28 -6.49 -2.34
N GLY A 380 -6.98 -6.74 -2.48
CA GLY A 380 -6.45 -7.89 -3.19
C GLY A 380 -5.07 -8.29 -2.69
N PHE A 381 -4.44 -9.23 -3.39
CA PHE A 381 -3.12 -9.76 -3.06
C PHE A 381 -2.10 -9.43 -4.14
N LEU A 382 -0.80 -9.53 -3.82
CA LEU A 382 0.26 -9.46 -4.82
C LEU A 382 0.01 -10.50 -5.91
N MET A 383 0.14 -10.08 -7.16
CA MET A 383 0.05 -10.98 -8.32
C MET A 383 1.33 -11.81 -8.43
N LYS A 384 1.20 -13.08 -8.81
CA LYS A 384 2.33 -14.00 -9.03
C LYS A 384 3.20 -14.10 -7.77
N ASN A 385 2.56 -14.28 -6.62
CA ASN A 385 3.26 -14.29 -5.35
C ASN A 385 3.93 -15.66 -5.13
N SER A 386 5.24 -15.72 -5.32
CA SER A 386 6.05 -16.89 -4.95
C SER A 386 6.47 -16.90 -3.48
N TRP A 387 6.25 -15.80 -2.76
CA TRP A 387 6.73 -15.60 -1.39
C TRP A 387 5.63 -15.86 -0.35
N GLN A 388 5.96 -15.76 0.93
CA GLN A 388 5.05 -16.09 2.03
C GLN A 388 3.85 -15.11 2.15
N ILE A 389 2.79 -15.58 2.80
CA ILE A 389 1.67 -14.76 3.29
C ILE A 389 1.36 -15.20 4.72
N THR A 390 1.37 -14.26 5.67
CA THR A 390 1.04 -14.60 7.06
C THR A 390 -0.46 -14.61 7.33
N PRO A 391 -0.98 -15.54 8.16
CA PRO A 391 -2.35 -15.48 8.67
C PRO A 391 -2.56 -14.36 9.69
N ARG A 392 -1.52 -13.59 10.04
CA ARG A 392 -1.60 -12.43 10.94
C ARG A 392 -1.87 -11.11 10.22
N ASN A 393 -2.16 -11.15 8.92
CA ASN A 393 -2.70 -10.01 8.19
C ASN A 393 -4.12 -9.73 8.66
N ASN A 394 -4.38 -8.52 9.14
CA ASN A 394 -5.59 -8.15 9.86
C ASN A 394 -6.30 -6.99 9.17
N ILE A 395 -7.62 -7.09 9.07
CA ILE A 395 -8.49 -6.03 8.56
C ILE A 395 -9.62 -5.79 9.56
N SER A 396 -9.90 -4.52 9.83
CA SER A 396 -10.96 -4.11 10.74
C SER A 396 -11.48 -2.71 10.40
N LEU A 397 -12.68 -2.38 10.86
CA LEU A 397 -13.26 -1.05 10.80
C LEU A 397 -13.23 -0.42 9.40
N VAL A 398 -13.29 -1.21 8.33
CA VAL A 398 -13.27 -0.71 6.96
C VAL A 398 -14.69 -0.44 6.45
N LYS A 399 -14.84 0.54 5.56
CA LYS A 399 -16.12 0.88 4.94
C LYS A 399 -16.02 0.79 3.42
N PHE A 400 -16.93 0.02 2.82
CA PHE A 400 -17.10 -0.02 1.37
C PHE A 400 -18.25 0.89 0.97
N GLY A 401 -17.98 1.86 0.10
CA GLY A 401 -19.00 2.77 -0.43
C GLY A 401 -19.97 2.08 -1.41
N PRO A 402 -21.07 2.74 -1.78
CA PRO A 402 -22.14 2.15 -2.60
C PRO A 402 -21.68 1.68 -3.99
N HIS A 403 -20.60 2.24 -4.51
CA HIS A 403 -19.99 1.84 -5.79
C HIS A 403 -18.76 0.97 -5.61
N VAL A 404 -18.75 0.10 -4.61
CA VAL A 404 -17.76 -0.97 -4.49
C VAL A 404 -18.51 -2.28 -4.67
N SER A 405 -18.36 -2.89 -5.85
CA SER A 405 -19.03 -4.16 -6.14
C SER A 405 -18.11 -5.36 -5.95
N LEU A 406 -16.79 -5.17 -5.89
CA LEU A 406 -15.81 -6.21 -5.60
C LEU A 406 -14.94 -5.80 -4.40
N ASN A 407 -15.34 -6.21 -3.21
CA ASN A 407 -14.64 -5.84 -1.97
C ASN A 407 -13.26 -6.51 -1.89
N VAL A 408 -13.20 -7.81 -2.20
CA VAL A 408 -11.98 -8.61 -2.11
C VAL A 408 -11.83 -9.42 -3.40
N PHE A 409 -10.59 -9.62 -3.86
CA PHE A 409 -10.29 -10.52 -4.97
C PHE A 409 -8.95 -11.23 -4.81
N PHE A 410 -8.99 -12.57 -4.77
CA PHE A 410 -7.81 -13.44 -4.64
C PHE A 410 -7.11 -13.72 -5.97
N GLY A 411 -7.57 -13.13 -7.07
CA GLY A 411 -7.04 -13.42 -8.39
C GLY A 411 -7.71 -14.64 -9.04
N LYS A 412 -7.43 -14.80 -10.33
CA LYS A 412 -7.80 -15.97 -11.13
C LYS A 412 -6.80 -16.12 -12.28
N PRO A 413 -6.67 -17.32 -12.88
CA PRO A 413 -5.77 -17.52 -14.01
C PRO A 413 -6.00 -16.50 -15.14
N GLY A 414 -4.92 -16.00 -15.73
CA GLY A 414 -4.97 -15.00 -16.79
C GLY A 414 -3.66 -14.24 -16.98
N PRO A 415 -3.63 -13.21 -17.84
CA PRO A 415 -2.38 -12.55 -18.26
C PRO A 415 -1.60 -11.88 -17.11
N TRP A 416 -2.28 -11.54 -16.02
CA TRP A 416 -1.66 -10.86 -14.86
C TRP A 416 -1.32 -11.80 -13.72
N PHE A 417 -2.15 -12.82 -13.49
CA PHE A 417 -1.96 -13.79 -12.40
C PHE A 417 -1.28 -15.08 -12.88
N GLU A 418 -1.01 -15.23 -14.18
CA GLU A 418 -0.56 -16.48 -14.81
C GLU A 418 -1.51 -17.64 -14.46
N ASP A 419 -1.00 -18.76 -13.99
CA ASP A 419 -1.80 -19.88 -13.51
C ASP A 419 -2.42 -19.58 -12.13
N CYS A 420 -1.95 -18.55 -11.43
CA CYS A 420 -2.29 -18.22 -10.04
C CYS A 420 -1.92 -19.36 -9.07
N GLU A 421 -0.87 -20.13 -9.38
CA GLU A 421 -0.50 -21.38 -8.71
C GLU A 421 0.84 -21.33 -7.95
N LEU A 422 1.41 -20.13 -7.77
CA LEU A 422 2.60 -19.96 -6.95
C LEU A 422 2.28 -20.10 -5.46
N ASP A 423 3.30 -20.41 -4.66
CA ASP A 423 3.12 -20.82 -3.27
C ASP A 423 2.41 -19.74 -2.42
N GLY A 424 2.70 -18.47 -2.65
CA GLY A 424 2.04 -17.34 -2.00
C GLY A 424 0.62 -17.08 -2.50
N ASP A 425 0.34 -17.35 -3.78
CA ASP A 425 -1.02 -17.27 -4.33
C ASP A 425 -1.93 -18.28 -3.60
N LYS A 426 -1.47 -19.53 -3.47
CA LYS A 426 -2.18 -20.64 -2.77
C LYS A 426 -2.43 -20.39 -1.29
N ASN A 427 -1.48 -19.73 -0.63
CA ASN A 427 -1.50 -19.47 0.81
C ASN A 427 -2.06 -18.09 1.18
N SER A 428 -2.61 -17.36 0.21
CA SER A 428 -3.23 -16.05 0.47
C SER A 428 -4.35 -16.17 1.49
N ILE A 429 -4.25 -15.36 2.56
CA ILE A 429 -5.18 -15.34 3.70
C ILE A 429 -5.12 -13.97 4.42
N PHE A 430 -6.23 -13.54 5.02
CA PHE A 430 -6.27 -12.48 6.04
C PHE A 430 -7.38 -12.74 7.08
N HIS A 431 -7.32 -12.04 8.21
CA HIS A 431 -8.28 -12.07 9.31
C HIS A 431 -9.15 -10.83 9.30
N ASP A 432 -10.46 -11.00 9.17
CA ASP A 432 -11.48 -9.98 9.40
C ASP A 432 -11.87 -9.99 10.88
N ILE A 433 -11.32 -9.05 11.63
CA ILE A 433 -11.41 -9.04 13.10
C ILE A 433 -12.84 -8.74 13.55
N ASP A 434 -13.50 -7.79 12.91
CA ASP A 434 -14.77 -7.22 13.37
C ASP A 434 -15.95 -7.51 12.45
N GLY A 435 -15.72 -8.18 11.32
CA GLY A 435 -16.76 -8.50 10.34
C GLY A 435 -17.02 -7.37 9.35
N SER A 436 -16.22 -6.29 9.36
CA SER A 436 -16.40 -5.15 8.45
C SER A 436 -16.17 -5.50 6.97
N VAL A 437 -15.50 -6.62 6.69
CA VAL A 437 -15.29 -7.11 5.32
C VAL A 437 -16.31 -8.16 4.93
N THR A 438 -16.52 -9.16 5.79
CA THR A 438 -17.21 -10.41 5.49
C THR A 438 -18.63 -10.48 6.05
N GLY A 439 -18.96 -9.61 7.01
CA GLY A 439 -20.15 -9.75 7.85
C GLY A 439 -20.00 -10.78 8.97
N TYR A 440 -18.88 -11.49 9.08
CA TYR A 440 -18.60 -12.46 10.15
C TYR A 440 -17.47 -11.93 11.02
N LYS A 441 -17.76 -11.66 12.30
CA LYS A 441 -16.74 -11.24 13.26
C LYS A 441 -15.72 -12.36 13.48
N ASP A 442 -14.44 -12.03 13.61
CA ASP A 442 -13.39 -13.01 13.93
C ASP A 442 -13.33 -14.18 12.93
N ALA A 443 -13.43 -13.84 11.64
CA ALA A 443 -13.41 -14.80 10.54
C ALA A 443 -12.20 -14.58 9.63
N TYR A 444 -11.68 -15.65 9.06
CA TYR A 444 -10.57 -15.62 8.11
C TYR A 444 -11.09 -15.78 6.69
N VAL A 445 -10.44 -15.10 5.76
CA VAL A 445 -10.73 -15.20 4.34
C VAL A 445 -9.48 -15.69 3.63
N GLY A 446 -9.59 -16.79 2.89
CA GLY A 446 -8.48 -17.33 2.11
C GLY A 446 -8.93 -17.84 0.74
N ARG A 447 -7.97 -18.28 -0.09
CA ARG A 447 -8.23 -18.82 -1.44
C ARG A 447 -9.26 -19.96 -1.37
N MET A 448 -10.25 -19.94 -2.28
CA MET A 448 -11.41 -20.83 -2.20
C MET A 448 -11.06 -22.33 -2.22
N ASP A 449 -10.00 -22.72 -2.91
CA ASP A 449 -9.53 -24.11 -3.04
C ASP A 449 -8.36 -24.44 -2.09
N ASN A 450 -8.04 -23.59 -1.13
CA ASN A 450 -7.09 -23.93 -0.07
C ASN A 450 -7.76 -24.81 1.00
N TYR A 451 -7.70 -26.13 0.83
CA TYR A 451 -8.27 -27.10 1.77
C TYR A 451 -7.46 -27.31 3.05
N LEU A 452 -6.31 -26.64 3.23
CA LEU A 452 -5.57 -26.68 4.51
C LEU A 452 -6.24 -25.82 5.59
N ILE A 453 -7.03 -24.82 5.18
CA ILE A 453 -7.64 -23.81 6.06
C ILE A 453 -9.17 -23.90 6.18
N ARG A 454 -9.81 -24.86 5.50
CA ARG A 454 -11.28 -24.97 5.42
C ARG A 454 -11.88 -25.81 6.56
N HIS A 455 -13.18 -25.78 6.72
CA HIS A 455 -13.94 -26.76 7.50
C HIS A 455 -15.38 -26.80 6.93
N PRO A 456 -16.22 -27.79 7.29
CA PRO A 456 -17.55 -27.94 6.68
C PRO A 456 -18.50 -26.75 6.80
N SER A 457 -18.29 -25.86 7.77
CA SER A 457 -19.13 -24.67 7.96
C SER A 457 -18.61 -23.41 7.25
N CYS A 458 -17.50 -23.48 6.50
CA CYS A 458 -17.01 -22.33 5.74
C CYS A 458 -18.00 -21.89 4.66
N VAL A 459 -18.05 -20.58 4.40
CA VAL A 459 -18.91 -19.97 3.39
C VAL A 459 -18.09 -19.63 2.16
N ASN A 460 -18.49 -20.12 0.98
CA ASN A 460 -17.84 -19.77 -0.29
C ASN A 460 -18.34 -18.44 -0.82
N VAL A 461 -17.41 -17.59 -1.27
CA VAL A 461 -17.70 -16.33 -1.97
C VAL A 461 -17.04 -16.38 -3.34
N THR A 462 -17.73 -16.99 -4.31
CA THR A 462 -17.21 -17.26 -5.66
C THR A 462 -16.74 -15.99 -6.37
N LYS A 463 -17.46 -14.87 -6.19
CA LYS A 463 -17.08 -13.56 -6.74
C LYS A 463 -15.69 -13.09 -6.31
N TRP A 464 -15.26 -13.47 -5.10
CA TRP A 464 -13.94 -13.11 -4.56
C TRP A 464 -12.87 -14.16 -4.87
N ASN A 465 -13.26 -15.33 -5.42
CA ASN A 465 -12.47 -16.55 -5.44
C ASN A 465 -11.97 -16.94 -4.03
N ALA A 466 -12.87 -16.83 -3.03
CA ALA A 466 -12.51 -16.96 -1.62
C ALA A 466 -13.45 -17.88 -0.82
N ALA A 467 -12.98 -18.30 0.35
CA ALA A 467 -13.76 -18.94 1.39
C ALA A 467 -13.59 -18.20 2.72
N ILE A 468 -14.70 -18.01 3.43
CA ILE A 468 -14.76 -17.41 4.77
C ILE A 468 -14.89 -18.54 5.78
N CYS A 469 -13.95 -18.60 6.73
CA CYS A 469 -13.84 -19.69 7.70
C CYS A 469 -13.54 -19.14 9.10
N SER A 470 -14.07 -19.81 10.12
CA SER A 470 -13.65 -19.60 11.50
C SER A 470 -12.51 -20.56 11.84
N GLY A 471 -11.53 -20.11 12.62
CA GLY A 471 -10.46 -20.99 13.03
C GLY A 471 -9.31 -20.27 13.72
N THR A 472 -8.25 -21.03 13.95
CA THR A 472 -6.95 -20.54 14.37
C THR A 472 -5.92 -21.08 13.40
N TYR A 473 -5.02 -20.21 12.94
CA TYR A 473 -4.12 -20.50 11.82
C TYR A 473 -2.69 -20.09 12.15
N ALA A 474 -1.74 -20.88 11.65
CA ALA A 474 -0.30 -20.63 11.77
C ALA A 474 0.40 -21.02 10.46
N GLN A 475 1.73 -20.98 10.44
CA GLN A 475 2.55 -21.33 9.28
C GLN A 475 3.65 -22.31 9.67
N VAL A 476 3.83 -23.37 8.90
CA VAL A 476 5.00 -24.23 9.08
C VAL A 476 6.01 -23.84 8.04
N TYR A 477 7.16 -23.32 8.46
CA TYR A 477 8.26 -23.11 7.53
C TYR A 477 9.04 -24.42 7.38
N VAL A 478 9.02 -24.98 6.18
CA VAL A 478 9.67 -26.24 5.84
C VAL A 478 10.90 -25.94 4.99
N GLN A 479 12.06 -26.41 5.43
CA GLN A 479 13.31 -26.30 4.68
C GLN A 479 13.92 -27.68 4.48
N THR A 480 14.32 -27.99 3.25
CA THR A 480 14.93 -29.28 2.92
C THR A 480 16.33 -29.07 2.38
N TRP A 481 17.25 -29.97 2.74
CA TRP A 481 18.64 -29.95 2.28
C TRP A 481 18.95 -31.21 1.47
N SER A 482 20.03 -31.18 0.70
CA SER A 482 20.58 -32.27 -0.12
C SER A 482 19.79 -32.69 -1.37
N THR A 483 18.58 -32.17 -1.57
CA THR A 483 17.74 -32.43 -2.76
C THR A 483 17.24 -31.11 -3.36
N GLN A 484 17.73 -30.75 -4.54
CA GLN A 484 17.29 -29.56 -5.27
C GLN A 484 15.99 -29.85 -6.06
N ASN A 485 15.26 -28.79 -6.44
CA ASN A 485 14.04 -28.87 -7.28
C ASN A 485 12.92 -29.77 -6.77
N LEU A 486 12.89 -30.05 -5.45
CA LEU A 486 11.83 -30.84 -4.86
C LEU A 486 10.53 -30.01 -4.78
N SER A 487 9.38 -30.61 -5.05
CA SER A 487 8.07 -30.03 -4.77
C SER A 487 7.43 -30.74 -3.59
N MET A 488 6.86 -29.96 -2.67
CA MET A 488 6.21 -30.46 -1.47
C MET A 488 4.73 -30.62 -1.70
N THR A 489 4.17 -31.78 -1.41
CA THR A 489 2.73 -31.98 -1.35
C THR A 489 2.33 -32.10 0.12
N ILE A 490 1.55 -31.15 0.62
CA ILE A 490 0.96 -31.20 1.96
C ILE A 490 -0.53 -31.50 1.85
N THR A 491 -0.98 -32.46 2.65
CA THR A 491 -2.35 -32.93 2.65
C THR A 491 -2.90 -32.88 4.07
N ARG A 492 -4.13 -32.41 4.24
CA ARG A 492 -4.81 -32.45 5.54
C ARG A 492 -5.58 -33.76 5.65
N ASP A 493 -5.48 -34.42 6.80
CA ASP A 493 -6.05 -35.77 7.01
C ASP A 493 -7.56 -35.84 6.77
N GLU A 494 -8.24 -34.69 6.90
CA GLU A 494 -9.68 -34.55 6.67
C GLU A 494 -10.08 -34.40 5.19
N TYR A 495 -9.14 -34.04 4.32
CA TYR A 495 -9.37 -33.71 2.91
C TYR A 495 -8.29 -34.32 2.00
N PRO A 496 -8.08 -35.65 2.01
CA PRO A 496 -7.00 -36.28 1.26
C PRO A 496 -7.13 -36.16 -0.27
N SER A 497 -8.35 -35.95 -0.77
CA SER A 497 -8.62 -35.71 -2.20
C SER A 497 -8.26 -34.30 -2.68
N HIS A 498 -7.88 -33.40 -1.77
CA HIS A 498 -7.55 -32.00 -2.09
C HIS A 498 -6.18 -31.61 -1.52
N PRO A 499 -5.08 -32.24 -1.97
CA PRO A 499 -3.75 -31.89 -1.52
C PRO A 499 -3.32 -30.52 -2.06
N MET A 500 -2.43 -29.84 -1.35
CA MET A 500 -1.76 -28.63 -1.83
C MET A 500 -0.33 -28.95 -2.26
N VAL A 501 0.00 -28.63 -3.51
CA VAL A 501 1.36 -28.78 -4.06
C VAL A 501 2.06 -27.43 -4.07
N LEU A 502 3.22 -27.36 -3.41
CA LEU A 502 4.09 -26.20 -3.30
C LEU A 502 5.40 -26.44 -4.07
N ARG A 503 5.72 -25.49 -4.95
CA ARG A 503 6.87 -25.55 -5.87
C ARG A 503 8.18 -25.17 -5.20
N GLY A 504 8.12 -24.46 -4.08
CA GLY A 504 9.26 -23.90 -3.39
C GLY A 504 9.57 -22.48 -3.85
N ILE A 505 9.90 -21.62 -2.88
CA ILE A 505 10.02 -20.17 -3.05
C ILE A 505 11.20 -19.77 -3.98
N ASN A 506 12.28 -20.56 -3.98
CA ASN A 506 13.44 -20.35 -4.86
C ASN A 506 13.95 -21.70 -5.37
N GLN A 507 13.47 -22.13 -6.54
CA GLN A 507 13.81 -23.43 -7.12
C GLN A 507 15.31 -23.60 -7.41
N LYS A 508 16.03 -22.49 -7.63
CA LYS A 508 17.48 -22.51 -7.90
C LYS A 508 18.35 -22.48 -6.63
N ALA A 509 17.75 -22.35 -5.45
CA ALA A 509 18.50 -22.34 -4.19
C ALA A 509 19.02 -23.74 -3.85
N ALA A 510 20.15 -23.79 -3.14
CA ALA A 510 20.72 -25.04 -2.62
C ALA A 510 19.80 -25.76 -1.62
N PHE A 511 18.81 -25.05 -1.05
CA PHE A 511 17.81 -25.57 -0.13
C PHE A 511 16.41 -25.05 -0.51
N PRO A 512 15.49 -25.92 -0.97
CA PRO A 512 14.10 -25.55 -1.16
C PRO A 512 13.42 -25.14 0.16
N GLN A 513 12.46 -24.22 0.06
CA GLN A 513 11.72 -23.67 1.18
C GLN A 513 10.24 -23.58 0.85
N TYR A 514 9.39 -23.94 1.81
CA TYR A 514 7.93 -23.94 1.68
C TYR A 514 7.30 -23.38 2.95
N GLN A 515 6.15 -22.72 2.81
CA GLN A 515 5.47 -22.09 3.94
C GLN A 515 3.94 -22.22 3.88
N PRO A 516 3.39 -23.43 3.97
CA PRO A 516 1.95 -23.60 4.03
C PRO A 516 1.34 -22.91 5.26
N VAL A 517 0.23 -22.21 5.05
CA VAL A 517 -0.68 -21.79 6.12
C VAL A 517 -1.53 -23.00 6.50
N VAL A 518 -1.56 -23.30 7.80
CA VAL A 518 -2.24 -24.47 8.35
C VAL A 518 -3.26 -24.06 9.41
N MET A 519 -4.35 -24.82 9.49
CA MET A 519 -5.30 -24.77 10.60
C MET A 519 -4.71 -25.54 11.79
N LEU A 520 -4.74 -24.92 12.96
CA LEU A 520 -4.25 -25.54 14.19
C LEU A 520 -5.18 -26.67 14.66
N GLU A 521 -4.66 -27.55 15.51
CA GLU A 521 -5.36 -28.72 16.07
C GLU A 521 -5.79 -29.75 15.02
N LYS A 522 -5.08 -29.79 13.90
CA LYS A 522 -5.31 -30.72 12.78
C LYS A 522 -4.09 -31.60 12.50
N GLY A 523 -4.34 -32.68 11.76
CA GLY A 523 -3.32 -33.60 11.27
C GLY A 523 -3.05 -33.39 9.78
N TYR A 524 -1.77 -33.48 9.41
CA TYR A 524 -1.28 -33.28 8.06
C TYR A 524 -0.27 -34.36 7.68
N THR A 525 -0.19 -34.70 6.40
CA THR A 525 0.91 -35.49 5.84
C THR A 525 1.68 -34.69 4.79
N ILE A 526 2.99 -34.89 4.72
CA ILE A 526 3.91 -34.26 3.77
C ILE A 526 4.54 -35.33 2.89
N HIS A 527 4.51 -35.09 1.58
CA HIS A 527 5.02 -35.95 0.53
C HIS A 527 5.87 -35.14 -0.44
N TRP A 528 6.67 -35.84 -1.23
CA TRP A 528 7.62 -35.24 -2.16
C TRP A 528 7.46 -35.85 -3.54
N ASN A 529 7.64 -35.06 -4.60
CA ASN A 529 7.64 -35.53 -5.99
C ASN A 529 8.96 -36.20 -6.41
N GLY A 530 9.85 -36.46 -5.45
CA GLY A 530 11.16 -37.10 -5.63
C GLY A 530 11.60 -37.79 -4.33
N PRO A 531 12.89 -38.14 -4.20
CA PRO A 531 13.42 -38.79 -3.00
C PRO A 531 13.12 -38.00 -1.72
N ALA A 532 12.90 -38.73 -0.62
CA ALA A 532 12.71 -38.10 0.69
C ALA A 532 13.97 -37.31 1.09
N PRO A 533 13.85 -36.07 1.57
CA PRO A 533 15.01 -35.29 2.01
C PRO A 533 15.72 -35.97 3.19
N ARG A 534 17.05 -36.09 3.10
CA ARG A 534 17.89 -36.59 4.22
C ARG A 534 17.88 -35.67 5.42
N THR A 535 17.64 -34.38 5.20
CA THR A 535 17.51 -33.40 6.29
C THR A 535 16.36 -32.45 6.01
N THR A 536 15.42 -32.42 6.94
CA THR A 536 14.26 -31.53 6.92
C THR A 536 14.21 -30.72 8.20
N PHE A 537 14.01 -29.42 8.08
CA PHE A 537 13.74 -28.52 9.19
C PHE A 537 12.28 -28.06 9.14
N LEU A 538 11.60 -28.12 10.28
CA LEU A 538 10.24 -27.63 10.47
C LEU A 538 10.31 -26.54 11.53
N TYR A 539 9.97 -25.30 11.16
CA TYR A 539 9.90 -24.20 12.10
C TYR A 539 8.44 -23.82 12.38
N LEU A 540 8.16 -23.53 13.64
CA LEU A 540 6.84 -23.13 14.11
C LEU A 540 6.73 -21.60 14.04
N VAL A 541 6.26 -21.10 12.89
CA VAL A 541 6.01 -19.68 12.62
C VAL A 541 4.51 -19.42 12.78
N ASN A 542 4.03 -18.36 13.43
CA ASN A 542 2.56 -18.27 13.59
C ASN A 542 1.99 -18.89 14.89
N PHE A 543 2.74 -19.81 15.52
CA PHE A 543 2.30 -20.60 16.67
C PHE A 543 2.46 -19.85 18.00
N ASN A 544 1.38 -19.64 18.73
CA ASN A 544 1.41 -19.20 20.12
C ASN A 544 1.69 -20.39 21.05
N LYS A 545 1.98 -20.12 22.32
CA LYS A 545 2.17 -21.18 23.33
C LYS A 545 0.96 -22.13 23.34
N ASN A 546 1.26 -23.43 23.32
CA ASN A 546 0.32 -24.55 23.24
C ASN A 546 -0.36 -24.77 21.89
N ASP A 547 -0.21 -23.88 20.91
CA ASP A 547 -0.67 -24.15 19.55
C ASP A 547 0.06 -25.37 19.00
N TRP A 548 -0.67 -26.24 18.30
CA TRP A 548 -0.13 -27.49 17.81
C TRP A 548 -0.73 -27.95 16.49
N ILE A 549 0.04 -28.75 15.76
CA ILE A 549 -0.44 -29.63 14.69
C ILE A 549 0.23 -31.00 14.81
N ARG A 550 -0.37 -32.03 14.23
CA ARG A 550 0.31 -33.31 13.97
C ARG A 550 0.79 -33.32 12.52
N VAL A 551 2.04 -33.71 12.29
CA VAL A 551 2.60 -33.88 10.94
C VAL A 551 3.12 -35.31 10.76
N GLY A 552 2.82 -35.91 9.62
CA GLY A 552 3.35 -37.18 9.14
C GLY A 552 4.23 -36.96 7.90
N LEU A 553 5.52 -37.24 7.95
CA LEU A 553 6.42 -37.09 6.80
C LEU A 553 6.64 -38.44 6.13
N CYS A 554 6.48 -38.48 4.81
CA CYS A 554 6.68 -39.71 4.03
C CYS A 554 8.18 -40.03 3.88
N TYR A 555 8.53 -41.26 4.23
CA TYR A 555 9.85 -41.86 4.13
C TYR A 555 9.75 -43.36 3.78
N PRO A 556 10.78 -43.94 3.15
CA PRO A 556 10.87 -45.39 2.95
C PRO A 556 10.80 -46.18 4.27
N SER A 557 10.18 -47.37 4.25
CA SER A 557 9.91 -48.19 5.45
C SER A 557 11.15 -48.67 6.21
N ASN A 558 12.34 -48.64 5.61
CA ASN A 558 13.62 -49.02 6.23
C ASN A 558 14.43 -47.81 6.75
N THR A 559 13.83 -46.62 6.82
CA THR A 559 14.51 -45.39 7.25
C THR A 559 14.68 -45.36 8.77
N SER A 560 15.87 -44.95 9.22
CA SER A 560 16.11 -44.59 10.63
C SER A 560 16.21 -43.07 10.81
N PHE A 561 15.84 -42.59 11.99
CA PHE A 561 15.68 -41.16 12.24
C PHE A 561 16.44 -40.70 13.47
N GLN A 562 17.09 -39.55 13.35
CA GLN A 562 17.47 -38.71 14.48
C GLN A 562 16.65 -37.42 14.41
N VAL A 563 15.79 -37.21 15.40
CA VAL A 563 14.88 -36.06 15.45
C VAL A 563 15.22 -35.20 16.65
N THR A 564 15.53 -33.94 16.41
CA THR A 564 15.96 -32.99 17.45
C THR A 564 15.12 -31.72 17.41
N PHE A 565 14.85 -31.17 18.59
CA PHE A 565 14.21 -29.88 18.79
C PHE A 565 15.25 -28.87 19.28
N GLY A 566 15.10 -27.60 18.91
CA GLY A 566 15.87 -26.52 19.52
C GLY A 566 15.33 -25.14 19.16
N TYR A 567 15.89 -24.13 19.81
CA TYR A 567 15.58 -22.73 19.56
C TYR A 567 16.68 -22.09 18.72
N LEU A 568 16.34 -21.72 17.49
CA LEU A 568 17.24 -20.97 16.62
C LEU A 568 17.24 -19.50 17.04
N GLN A 569 18.39 -19.01 17.49
CA GLN A 569 18.63 -17.60 17.76
C GLN A 569 18.81 -16.86 16.44
N ARG A 570 18.00 -15.82 16.22
CA ARG A 570 17.90 -15.13 14.93
C ARG A 570 19.11 -14.24 14.63
N GLN A 571 19.68 -13.60 15.66
CA GLN A 571 20.76 -12.62 15.50
C GLN A 571 22.10 -13.26 15.10
N ASN A 572 22.44 -14.41 15.66
CA ASN A 572 23.73 -15.07 15.45
C ASN A 572 23.61 -16.48 14.83
N GLY A 573 22.40 -16.95 14.55
CA GLY A 573 22.14 -18.28 13.99
C GLY A 573 22.44 -19.45 14.93
N SER A 574 22.75 -19.19 16.21
CA SER A 574 23.08 -20.24 17.18
C SER A 574 21.86 -21.05 17.59
N LEU A 575 22.07 -22.31 17.97
CA LEU A 575 21.01 -23.19 18.45
C LEU A 575 21.14 -23.34 19.97
N SER A 576 20.01 -23.22 20.69
CA SER A 576 19.97 -23.38 22.15
C SER A 576 18.89 -24.37 22.57
N LYS A 577 19.05 -24.96 23.78
CA LYS A 577 18.13 -25.93 24.41
C LYS A 577 17.74 -27.08 23.48
N ILE A 578 18.72 -27.91 23.14
CA ILE A 578 18.53 -29.06 22.25
C ILE A 578 17.86 -30.18 23.04
N GLU A 579 16.72 -30.68 22.55
CA GLU A 579 16.01 -31.85 23.08
C GLU A 579 15.94 -32.92 21.98
N GLU A 580 16.21 -34.18 22.29
CA GLU A 580 15.98 -35.28 21.34
C GLU A 580 14.53 -35.77 21.45
N TYR A 581 13.96 -36.20 20.32
CA TYR A 581 12.70 -36.92 20.35
C TYR A 581 12.96 -38.43 20.51
N GLU A 582 12.13 -39.09 21.30
CA GLU A 582 12.20 -40.54 21.50
C GLU A 582 11.09 -41.28 20.73
N PRO A 583 11.37 -42.49 20.21
CA PRO A 583 10.37 -43.28 19.50
C PRO A 583 9.28 -43.80 20.45
N VAL A 584 8.07 -43.96 19.94
CA VAL A 584 6.96 -44.71 20.56
C VAL A 584 6.44 -45.78 19.61
N HIS A 585 5.63 -46.73 20.10
CA HIS A 585 5.27 -47.93 19.33
C HIS A 585 3.97 -47.80 18.53
N SER A 586 3.13 -46.81 18.82
CA SER A 586 1.88 -46.60 18.09
C SER A 586 1.49 -45.13 17.99
N LEU A 587 0.57 -44.83 17.07
CA LEU A 587 0.01 -43.48 16.92
C LEU A 587 -0.84 -43.10 18.14
N GLU A 588 -1.51 -44.06 18.78
CA GLU A 588 -2.30 -43.85 20.00
C GLU A 588 -1.41 -43.46 21.18
N GLU A 589 -0.24 -44.09 21.32
CA GLU A 589 0.74 -43.71 22.32
C GLU A 589 1.26 -42.29 22.07
N LEU A 590 1.59 -41.96 20.81
CA LEU A 590 2.00 -40.61 20.43
C LEU A 590 0.93 -39.55 20.75
N GLN A 591 -0.35 -39.88 20.52
CA GLN A 591 -1.48 -38.99 20.83
C GLN A 591 -1.61 -38.73 22.34
N ARG A 592 -1.42 -39.74 23.20
CA ARG A 592 -1.45 -39.55 24.66
C ARG A 592 -0.28 -38.71 25.16
N LYS A 593 0.88 -38.81 24.50
CA LYS A 593 2.12 -38.10 24.85
C LYS A 593 2.35 -36.83 24.02
N GLN A 594 1.28 -36.14 23.61
CA GLN A 594 1.34 -34.98 22.72
C GLN A 594 2.28 -33.84 23.16
N SER A 595 2.46 -33.66 24.47
CA SER A 595 3.30 -32.59 25.04
C SER A 595 4.78 -33.00 25.19
N GLU A 596 5.09 -34.28 25.01
CA GLU A 596 6.44 -34.83 25.08
C GLU A 596 7.10 -34.81 23.69
N ARG A 597 8.45 -34.86 23.66
CA ARG A 597 9.21 -35.00 22.42
C ARG A 597 9.23 -36.47 22.01
N LYS A 598 8.13 -36.91 21.39
CA LYS A 598 7.96 -38.29 20.91
C LYS A 598 7.66 -38.32 19.42
N PHE A 599 8.13 -39.36 18.73
CA PHE A 599 7.77 -39.62 17.34
C PHE A 599 7.33 -41.07 17.16
N TYR A 600 6.48 -41.32 16.18
CA TYR A 600 6.05 -42.67 15.78
C TYR A 600 6.34 -42.85 14.30
N PHE A 601 7.05 -43.91 13.93
CA PHE A 601 7.24 -44.27 12.53
C PHE A 601 6.37 -45.48 12.18
N ASP A 602 5.35 -45.24 11.35
CA ASP A 602 4.52 -46.31 10.82
C ASP A 602 5.17 -46.88 9.56
N SER A 603 5.85 -48.01 9.70
CA SER A 603 6.52 -48.70 8.60
C SER A 603 5.55 -49.26 7.54
N SER A 604 4.27 -49.46 7.87
CA SER A 604 3.27 -49.98 6.92
C SER A 604 2.88 -48.94 5.87
N THR A 605 2.78 -47.68 6.27
CA THR A 605 2.48 -46.56 5.37
C THR A 605 3.70 -45.76 4.95
N GLY A 606 4.79 -45.82 5.72
CA GLY A 606 6.00 -45.02 5.55
C GLY A 606 5.93 -43.62 6.15
N LEU A 607 5.03 -43.38 7.12
CA LEU A 607 4.84 -42.06 7.72
C LEU A 607 5.56 -41.91 9.07
N LEU A 608 6.41 -40.90 9.18
CA LEU A 608 6.98 -40.41 10.44
C LEU A 608 6.07 -39.37 11.06
N PHE A 609 5.32 -39.74 12.10
CA PHE A 609 4.45 -38.85 12.86
C PHE A 609 5.15 -38.20 14.04
N LEU A 610 4.91 -36.90 14.21
CA LEU A 610 5.25 -36.14 15.41
C LEU A 610 4.27 -34.99 15.62
N TYR A 611 4.23 -34.48 16.86
CA TYR A 611 3.53 -33.25 17.18
C TYR A 611 4.48 -32.05 17.11
N LEU A 612 4.08 -31.03 16.36
CA LEU A 612 4.69 -29.71 16.40
C LEU A 612 3.85 -28.88 17.39
N LYS A 613 4.31 -28.74 18.62
CA LYS A 613 3.65 -27.96 19.68
C LYS A 613 4.59 -26.91 20.23
N ALA A 614 4.18 -25.65 20.13
CA ALA A 614 4.95 -24.51 20.62
C ALA A 614 4.93 -24.47 22.16
N LYS A 615 6.10 -24.36 22.78
CA LYS A 615 6.29 -24.27 24.24
C LYS A 615 6.39 -22.82 24.73
N SER A 616 6.81 -21.91 23.86
CA SER A 616 7.15 -20.54 24.25
C SER A 616 6.09 -19.52 23.86
N HIS A 617 5.98 -18.45 24.66
CA HIS A 617 5.11 -17.33 24.36
C HIS A 617 5.71 -16.44 23.27
N ARG A 618 4.84 -15.89 22.43
CA ARG A 618 5.19 -14.86 21.46
C ARG A 618 4.67 -13.51 21.93
N HIS A 619 5.37 -12.46 21.54
CA HIS A 619 4.98 -11.09 21.83
C HIS A 619 4.67 -10.35 20.53
N GLY A 620 3.60 -9.55 20.54
CA GLY A 620 3.19 -8.70 19.43
C GLY A 620 3.09 -9.46 18.10
N HIS A 621 3.83 -8.97 17.11
CA HIS A 621 3.80 -9.44 15.72
C HIS A 621 4.98 -10.34 15.35
N SER A 622 5.87 -10.64 16.30
CA SER A 622 7.08 -11.43 16.02
C SER A 622 6.72 -12.84 15.58
N TYR A 623 7.36 -13.39 14.54
CA TYR A 623 7.09 -14.74 14.03
C TYR A 623 7.32 -15.86 15.04
N CYS A 624 8.26 -15.63 15.96
CA CYS A 624 8.74 -16.57 16.97
C CYS A 624 8.82 -15.93 18.35
N SER A 625 9.08 -16.76 19.36
CA SER A 625 9.29 -16.32 20.74
C SER A 625 10.59 -15.52 20.90
N SER A 626 10.70 -14.77 22.00
CA SER A 626 11.95 -14.11 22.41
C SER A 626 13.08 -15.08 22.76
N GLN A 627 12.76 -16.37 23.02
CA GLN A 627 13.78 -17.41 23.24
C GLN A 627 14.39 -17.91 21.92
N GLY A 628 13.86 -17.50 20.78
CA GLY A 628 14.24 -17.98 19.45
C GLY A 628 13.09 -18.69 18.73
N CYS A 629 13.35 -19.06 17.48
CA CYS A 629 12.40 -19.83 16.67
C CYS A 629 12.46 -21.31 17.00
N GLU A 630 11.34 -21.85 17.47
CA GLU A 630 11.17 -23.27 17.74
C GLU A 630 11.29 -24.06 16.43
N ARG A 631 12.28 -24.94 16.38
CA ARG A 631 12.68 -25.70 15.19
C ARG A 631 12.82 -27.18 15.52
N VAL A 632 12.22 -28.03 14.69
CA VAL A 632 12.49 -29.47 14.65
C VAL A 632 13.40 -29.78 13.46
N LYS A 633 14.48 -30.50 13.68
CA LYS A 633 15.37 -31.05 12.66
C LYS A 633 15.18 -32.56 12.60
N ILE A 634 14.84 -33.06 11.42
CA ILE A 634 14.71 -34.49 11.12
C ILE A 634 15.90 -34.86 10.24
N GLN A 635 16.74 -35.76 10.73
CA GLN A 635 17.80 -36.40 9.96
C GLN A 635 17.38 -37.85 9.67
N ALA A 636 17.26 -38.18 8.40
CA ALA A 636 16.84 -39.49 7.93
C ALA A 636 18.01 -40.20 7.26
N ALA A 637 18.34 -41.40 7.72
CA ALA A 637 19.30 -42.27 7.06
C ALA A 637 18.53 -43.17 6.08
N THR A 638 18.62 -42.83 4.80
CA THR A 638 17.99 -43.59 3.71
C THR A 638 18.80 -43.49 2.42
N ASP A 639 18.83 -44.58 1.68
CA ASP A 639 19.49 -44.72 0.38
C ASP A 639 18.49 -44.87 -0.78
N SER A 640 17.19 -44.87 -0.49
CA SER A 640 16.16 -44.95 -1.54
C SER A 640 16.18 -43.69 -2.40
N LYS A 641 16.05 -43.91 -3.72
CA LYS A 641 15.90 -42.87 -4.73
C LYS A 641 14.47 -42.80 -5.27
N ASP A 642 13.54 -43.54 -4.66
CA ASP A 642 12.16 -43.61 -5.09
C ASP A 642 11.40 -42.33 -4.72
N ILE A 643 10.29 -42.08 -5.41
CA ILE A 643 9.41 -40.96 -5.10
C ILE A 643 8.81 -41.17 -3.71
N SER A 644 9.02 -40.21 -2.81
CA SER A 644 8.50 -40.25 -1.45
C SER A 644 7.05 -39.78 -1.39
N ASN A 645 6.14 -40.63 -1.86
CA ASN A 645 4.70 -40.42 -1.82
C ASN A 645 3.96 -41.59 -1.17
N CYS A 646 3.42 -41.33 0.01
CA CYS A 646 2.76 -42.32 0.87
C CYS A 646 1.23 -42.22 0.80
N MET A 647 0.65 -41.31 0.01
CA MET A 647 -0.79 -40.97 0.06
C MET A 647 -1.70 -42.19 -0.16
N ALA A 648 -1.37 -43.04 -1.13
CA ALA A 648 -2.15 -44.23 -1.45
C ALA A 648 -2.21 -45.24 -0.30
N LYS A 649 -1.14 -45.36 0.50
CA LYS A 649 -1.10 -46.21 1.70
C LYS A 649 -1.68 -45.50 2.92
N ALA A 650 -1.50 -44.19 3.03
CA ALA A 650 -1.88 -43.40 4.19
C ALA A 650 -3.40 -43.26 4.35
N TYR A 651 -4.13 -42.93 3.29
CA TYR A 651 -5.53 -42.50 3.41
C TYR A 651 -6.62 -43.57 3.47
N PRO A 652 -6.33 -44.86 3.23
CA PRO A 652 -7.16 -45.94 3.77
C PRO A 652 -7.15 -46.01 5.31
N GLN A 653 -6.08 -45.55 5.97
CA GLN A 653 -5.85 -45.73 7.41
C GLN A 653 -6.01 -44.45 8.24
N TYR A 654 -5.54 -43.31 7.72
CA TYR A 654 -5.44 -42.05 8.46
C TYR A 654 -6.47 -41.00 8.06
N TYR A 655 -7.40 -41.33 7.15
CA TYR A 655 -8.52 -40.46 6.85
C TYR A 655 -9.30 -40.09 8.12
N ARG A 656 -9.62 -38.81 8.25
CA ARG A 656 -10.49 -38.31 9.32
C ARG A 656 -11.72 -37.65 8.71
N LYS A 657 -12.87 -37.80 9.35
CA LYS A 657 -14.06 -37.03 8.96
C LYS A 657 -13.81 -35.55 9.22
N PRO A 658 -14.08 -34.63 8.26
CA PRO A 658 -13.98 -33.20 8.48
C PRO A 658 -14.70 -32.71 9.74
N SER A 659 -13.98 -32.01 10.60
CA SER A 659 -14.47 -31.50 11.88
C SER A 659 -14.33 -29.98 12.00
N VAL A 660 -15.20 -29.38 12.81
CA VAL A 660 -15.26 -27.94 13.08
C VAL A 660 -14.76 -27.68 14.50
N VAL A 661 -13.53 -27.18 14.64
CA VAL A 661 -12.93 -26.86 15.95
C VAL A 661 -13.52 -25.57 16.51
N LYS A 662 -13.55 -24.52 15.68
CA LYS A 662 -14.20 -23.24 15.98
C LYS A 662 -15.42 -23.10 15.08
N ARG A 663 -16.59 -22.83 15.67
CA ARG A 663 -17.85 -22.65 14.92
C ARG A 663 -17.86 -21.28 14.23
N MET A 664 -18.53 -21.22 13.08
CA MET A 664 -18.77 -19.94 12.41
C MET A 664 -19.61 -19.03 13.32
N PRO A 665 -19.24 -17.75 13.43
CA PRO A 665 -20.07 -16.77 14.13
C PRO A 665 -21.34 -16.47 13.34
N ALA A 666 -22.34 -15.88 14.01
CA ALA A 666 -23.52 -15.38 13.32
C ALA A 666 -23.14 -14.21 12.40
N MET A 667 -23.81 -14.12 11.25
CA MET A 667 -23.64 -12.99 10.33
C MET A 667 -24.22 -11.73 10.96
N LEU A 668 -23.48 -10.62 10.86
CA LEU A 668 -23.92 -9.31 11.31
C LEU A 668 -25.11 -8.84 10.47
N THR A 669 -26.17 -8.38 11.15
CA THR A 669 -27.43 -7.94 10.52
C THR A 669 -27.47 -6.43 10.24
N GLY A 670 -26.56 -5.66 10.85
CA GLY A 670 -26.50 -4.20 10.73
C GLY A 670 -25.24 -3.69 10.03
N LEU A 671 -25.34 -2.50 9.45
CA LEU A 671 -24.18 -1.78 8.93
C LEU A 671 -23.27 -1.34 10.09
N CYS A 672 -21.96 -1.48 9.91
CA CYS A 672 -20.99 -1.03 10.89
C CYS A 672 -20.96 0.51 10.99
N GLN A 673 -21.48 1.05 12.10
CA GLN A 673 -21.61 2.50 12.33
C GLN A 673 -20.26 3.19 12.57
N GLY A 674 -19.28 2.48 13.14
CA GLY A 674 -17.94 3.01 13.44
C GLY A 674 -16.88 2.74 12.36
N CYS A 675 -17.28 2.17 11.22
CA CYS A 675 -16.38 1.78 10.15
C CYS A 675 -16.10 2.91 9.16
N GLY A 676 -14.91 2.86 8.56
CA GLY A 676 -14.40 3.86 7.64
C GLY A 676 -13.58 4.93 8.35
N THR A 677 -13.06 5.83 7.53
CA THR A 677 -12.34 7.01 7.96
C THR A 677 -13.24 7.96 8.72
N ARG A 678 -12.71 8.58 9.78
CA ARG A 678 -13.39 9.68 10.50
C ARG A 678 -13.39 10.95 9.67
N GLN A 679 -12.33 11.15 8.90
CA GLN A 679 -12.21 12.26 7.96
C GLN A 679 -12.94 11.91 6.66
N VAL A 680 -13.71 12.87 6.14
CA VAL A 680 -14.42 12.74 4.86
C VAL A 680 -13.62 13.37 3.71
N VAL A 681 -12.78 14.36 4.02
CA VAL A 681 -12.06 15.17 3.03
C VAL A 681 -10.56 14.96 3.15
N PHE A 682 -9.97 14.48 2.06
CA PHE A 682 -8.52 14.34 1.91
C PHE A 682 -8.06 15.33 0.86
N THR A 683 -7.34 16.34 1.33
CA THR A 683 -6.91 17.49 0.52
C THR A 683 -5.47 17.83 0.84
N SER A 684 -4.81 18.46 -0.13
CA SER A 684 -3.46 18.96 0.02
C SER A 684 -3.34 20.18 0.92
N ASP A 685 -4.47 20.81 1.22
CA ASP A 685 -4.56 21.94 2.14
C ASP A 685 -5.28 21.51 3.43
N PRO A 686 -4.69 20.63 4.29
CA PRO A 686 -5.35 20.10 5.49
C PRO A 686 -5.93 21.13 6.44
N HIS A 687 -5.39 22.34 6.40
CA HIS A 687 -5.75 23.44 7.26
C HIS A 687 -7.04 24.16 6.81
N LYS A 688 -7.52 23.87 5.59
CA LYS A 688 -8.79 24.39 5.09
C LYS A 688 -9.93 23.48 5.53
N SER A 689 -10.99 24.10 6.02
CA SER A 689 -12.26 23.42 6.30
C SER A 689 -13.03 23.24 5.00
N TYR A 690 -13.66 22.08 4.82
CA TYR A 690 -14.49 21.78 3.66
C TYR A 690 -15.86 21.29 4.12
N LEU A 691 -16.90 21.77 3.45
CA LEU A 691 -18.27 21.33 3.59
C LEU A 691 -18.55 20.20 2.59
N PRO A 692 -18.67 18.94 3.04
CA PRO A 692 -19.11 17.87 2.17
C PRO A 692 -20.60 18.05 1.86
N VAL A 693 -20.91 18.08 0.57
CA VAL A 693 -22.28 18.19 0.05
C VAL A 693 -22.53 17.03 -0.89
N GLN A 694 -23.65 16.34 -0.69
CA GLN A 694 -24.12 15.29 -1.58
C GLN A 694 -25.49 15.66 -2.13
N PHE A 695 -25.69 15.44 -3.42
CA PHE A 695 -26.99 15.56 -4.07
C PHE A 695 -27.42 14.18 -4.54
N GLN A 696 -28.67 13.81 -4.28
CA GLN A 696 -29.33 12.66 -4.86
C GLN A 696 -30.49 13.16 -5.71
N SER A 697 -30.38 12.96 -7.01
CA SER A 697 -31.38 13.39 -7.98
C SER A 697 -31.87 12.19 -8.79
N PRO A 698 -33.02 11.62 -8.40
CA PRO A 698 -33.56 10.42 -9.03
C PRO A 698 -34.02 10.65 -10.46
N ASP A 699 -34.02 9.60 -11.27
CA ASP A 699 -34.66 9.58 -12.57
C ASP A 699 -36.20 9.44 -12.48
N LYS A 700 -36.87 9.41 -13.63
CA LYS A 700 -38.34 9.29 -13.70
C LYS A 700 -38.86 8.00 -13.09
N ALA A 701 -38.17 6.88 -13.29
CA ALA A 701 -38.59 5.57 -12.77
C ALA A 701 -38.37 5.49 -11.25
N GLU A 702 -37.23 5.97 -10.75
CA GLU A 702 -36.93 6.14 -9.32
C GLU A 702 -37.97 7.05 -8.64
N THR A 703 -38.31 8.17 -9.29
CA THR A 703 -39.33 9.09 -8.78
C THR A 703 -40.72 8.43 -8.70
N GLN A 704 -41.09 7.62 -9.69
CA GLN A 704 -42.34 6.84 -9.70
C GLN A 704 -42.38 5.77 -8.61
N ARG A 705 -41.22 5.20 -8.23
CA ARG A 705 -41.09 4.28 -7.09
C ARG A 705 -41.12 4.99 -5.72
N GLY A 706 -41.14 6.32 -5.70
CA GLY A 706 -41.19 7.11 -4.49
C GLY A 706 -39.82 7.54 -3.94
N ASP A 707 -38.73 7.34 -4.69
CA ASP A 707 -37.39 7.75 -4.28
C ASP A 707 -37.33 9.28 -4.14
N PRO A 708 -36.88 9.83 -2.99
CA PRO A 708 -36.81 11.27 -2.77
C PRO A 708 -35.62 11.93 -3.48
N SER A 709 -35.73 13.23 -3.72
CA SER A 709 -34.59 14.07 -4.04
C SER A 709 -34.01 14.58 -2.72
N VAL A 710 -32.68 14.55 -2.57
CA VAL A 710 -32.01 14.87 -1.31
C VAL A 710 -30.81 15.78 -1.58
N ILE A 711 -30.66 16.83 -0.78
CA ILE A 711 -29.39 17.54 -0.61
C ILE A 711 -28.89 17.20 0.79
N SER A 712 -27.79 16.47 0.91
CA SER A 712 -27.12 16.21 2.19
C SER A 712 -26.01 17.23 2.39
N VAL A 713 -26.00 17.92 3.52
CA VAL A 713 -24.98 18.90 3.89
C VAL A 713 -24.35 18.46 5.21
N ASN A 714 -23.07 18.10 5.18
CA ASN A 714 -22.35 17.55 6.33
C ASN A 714 -23.08 16.38 7.02
N GLY A 715 -23.68 15.49 6.23
CA GLY A 715 -24.44 14.32 6.71
C GLY A 715 -25.87 14.63 7.18
N THR A 716 -26.32 15.90 7.09
CA THR A 716 -27.71 16.28 7.36
C THR A 716 -28.51 16.27 6.06
N ASP A 717 -29.52 15.41 5.97
CA ASP A 717 -30.32 15.23 4.76
C ASP A 717 -31.49 16.21 4.68
N PHE A 718 -31.54 16.98 3.60
CA PHE A 718 -32.66 17.85 3.23
C PHE A 718 -33.46 17.20 2.11
N THR A 719 -34.44 16.40 2.50
CA THR A 719 -35.32 15.68 1.57
C THR A 719 -36.46 16.56 1.05
N PHE A 720 -36.79 16.43 -0.24
CA PHE A 720 -37.99 16.99 -0.83
C PHE A 720 -38.62 16.02 -1.85
N ARG A 721 -39.96 15.88 -1.80
CA ARG A 721 -40.72 14.89 -2.57
C ARG A 721 -41.62 15.49 -3.65
N SER A 722 -41.99 16.76 -3.50
CA SER A 722 -42.84 17.48 -4.47
C SER A 722 -42.05 17.90 -5.70
N ALA A 723 -42.69 17.89 -6.87
CA ALA A 723 -42.10 18.46 -8.08
C ALA A 723 -41.87 19.98 -7.90
N GLY A 724 -40.70 20.47 -8.28
CA GLY A 724 -40.26 21.83 -8.02
C GLY A 724 -38.77 21.93 -7.71
N VAL A 725 -38.38 22.95 -6.94
CA VAL A 725 -36.99 23.28 -6.62
C VAL A 725 -36.78 23.37 -5.11
N LEU A 726 -35.73 22.72 -4.61
CA LEU A 726 -35.19 22.93 -3.27
C LEU A 726 -33.95 23.82 -3.36
N LEU A 727 -33.93 24.90 -2.59
CA LEU A 727 -32.81 25.81 -2.45
C LEU A 727 -32.40 25.92 -0.97
N LEU A 728 -31.13 25.69 -0.70
CA LEU A 728 -30.50 25.89 0.60
C LEU A 728 -29.49 27.04 0.52
N VAL A 729 -29.53 27.92 1.50
CA VAL A 729 -28.54 28.97 1.69
C VAL A 729 -27.71 28.62 2.92
N VAL A 730 -26.40 28.56 2.77
CA VAL A 730 -25.45 28.14 3.80
C VAL A 730 -24.45 29.26 4.06
N ASP A 731 -24.22 29.54 5.34
CA ASP A 731 -23.18 30.48 5.78
C ASP A 731 -21.79 29.89 5.51
N PRO A 732 -20.95 30.54 4.67
CA PRO A 732 -19.60 30.07 4.35
C PRO A 732 -18.61 30.18 5.52
N CYS A 733 -18.96 30.89 6.59
CA CYS A 733 -18.08 31.17 7.73
C CYS A 733 -18.24 30.21 8.90
N SER A 734 -19.33 29.45 8.93
CA SER A 734 -19.66 28.51 10.02
C SER A 734 -19.04 27.14 9.78
N VAL A 735 -18.34 26.59 10.79
CA VAL A 735 -17.79 25.22 10.80
C VAL A 735 -18.42 24.46 11.98
N PRO A 736 -19.02 23.26 11.77
CA PRO A 736 -19.00 22.48 10.54
C PRO A 736 -19.89 23.04 9.42
N PHE A 737 -21.04 23.62 9.74
CA PHE A 737 -21.85 24.46 8.85
C PHE A 737 -22.99 25.13 9.60
N ARG A 738 -23.58 26.20 9.04
CA ARG A 738 -24.86 26.78 9.47
C ARG A 738 -25.74 27.00 8.25
N LEU A 739 -26.90 26.38 8.24
CA LEU A 739 -27.95 26.67 7.27
C LEU A 739 -28.61 28.00 7.66
N THR A 740 -28.62 28.98 6.77
CA THR A 740 -29.30 30.26 7.00
C THR A 740 -30.74 30.20 6.52
N GLU A 741 -30.98 29.61 5.34
CA GLU A 741 -32.33 29.49 4.78
C GLU A 741 -32.55 28.15 4.05
N LYS A 742 -33.79 27.65 4.13
CA LYS A 742 -34.32 26.55 3.33
C LYS A 742 -35.58 27.03 2.62
N LYS A 743 -35.58 27.01 1.29
CA LYS A 743 -36.74 27.36 0.47
C LYS A 743 -37.13 26.18 -0.42
N VAL A 744 -38.42 25.87 -0.45
CA VAL A 744 -38.99 24.90 -1.37
C VAL A 744 -39.96 25.66 -2.26
N PHE A 745 -39.75 25.58 -3.57
CA PHE A 745 -40.61 26.19 -4.58
C PHE A 745 -41.31 25.06 -5.34
N PRO A 746 -42.57 24.73 -5.00
CA PRO A 746 -43.37 23.78 -5.77
C PRO A 746 -43.50 24.22 -7.23
N LEU A 747 -43.80 23.30 -8.14
CA LEU A 747 -43.94 23.58 -9.57
C LEU A 747 -44.85 24.79 -9.89
N ALA A 748 -45.94 24.97 -9.12
CA ALA A 748 -46.87 26.09 -9.26
C ALA A 748 -46.27 27.47 -8.89
N ASP A 749 -45.23 27.49 -8.05
CA ASP A 749 -44.63 28.71 -7.48
C ASP A 749 -43.21 28.97 -8.00
N VAL A 750 -42.76 28.26 -9.05
CA VAL A 750 -41.38 28.40 -9.58
C VAL A 750 -41.09 29.83 -10.04
N SER A 751 -42.10 30.59 -10.47
CA SER A 751 -41.95 32.01 -10.81
C SER A 751 -41.50 32.88 -9.62
N ARG A 752 -41.91 32.54 -8.39
CA ARG A 752 -41.49 33.25 -7.17
C ARG A 752 -40.01 33.03 -6.84
N MET A 753 -39.43 31.95 -7.36
CA MET A 753 -38.00 31.67 -7.21
C MET A 753 -37.15 32.70 -7.98
N GLU A 754 -37.63 33.18 -9.13
CA GLU A 754 -36.91 34.20 -9.91
C GLU A 754 -36.71 35.47 -9.08
N GLU A 755 -37.75 35.92 -8.38
CA GLU A 755 -37.66 37.09 -7.51
C GLU A 755 -36.72 36.83 -6.32
N TYR A 756 -36.81 35.65 -5.70
CA TYR A 756 -35.92 35.28 -4.61
C TYR A 756 -34.45 35.21 -5.03
N LEU A 757 -34.13 34.71 -6.23
CA LEU A 757 -32.76 34.69 -6.73
C LEU A 757 -32.21 36.09 -7.03
N LYS A 758 -33.07 37.07 -7.35
CA LYS A 758 -32.66 38.47 -7.60
C LYS A 758 -32.30 39.21 -6.32
N THR A 759 -33.12 39.09 -5.27
CA THR A 759 -33.05 39.99 -4.10
C THR A 759 -33.01 39.26 -2.76
N GLY A 760 -33.44 38.00 -2.71
CA GLY A 760 -33.66 37.27 -1.46
C GLY A 760 -32.45 36.55 -0.89
N ILE A 761 -31.37 36.35 -1.66
CA ILE A 761 -30.17 35.65 -1.17
C ILE A 761 -29.23 36.64 -0.47
N PRO A 762 -28.94 36.46 0.83
CA PRO A 762 -27.99 37.32 1.53
C PRO A 762 -26.60 37.32 0.86
N PRO A 763 -25.90 38.46 0.81
CA PRO A 763 -24.54 38.50 0.29
C PRO A 763 -23.61 37.61 1.13
N ARG A 764 -22.55 37.09 0.50
CA ARG A 764 -21.57 36.16 1.09
C ARG A 764 -22.22 34.85 1.54
N SER A 765 -23.02 34.23 0.67
CA SER A 765 -23.70 32.96 0.98
C SER A 765 -23.40 31.88 -0.05
N ILE A 766 -23.26 30.64 0.41
CA ILE A 766 -23.24 29.45 -0.46
C ILE A 766 -24.70 29.10 -0.80
N VAL A 767 -24.96 28.84 -2.08
CA VAL A 767 -26.30 28.50 -2.59
C VAL A 767 -26.25 27.09 -3.16
N LEU A 768 -27.07 26.19 -2.61
CA LEU A 768 -27.23 24.82 -3.09
C LEU A 768 -28.64 24.65 -3.62
N LEU A 769 -28.78 24.26 -4.88
CA LEU A 769 -30.07 24.11 -5.54
C LEU A 769 -30.17 22.72 -6.17
N SER A 770 -31.33 22.10 -6.03
CA SER A 770 -31.67 20.84 -6.69
C SER A 770 -33.12 20.85 -7.17
N THR A 771 -33.38 20.35 -8.37
CA THR A 771 -34.75 20.24 -8.91
C THR A 771 -35.28 18.82 -8.79
N ARG A 772 -36.61 18.68 -8.83
CA ARG A 772 -37.32 17.41 -8.90
C ARG A 772 -38.49 17.51 -9.87
N GLY A 773 -38.64 16.50 -10.72
CA GLY A 773 -39.66 16.47 -11.78
C GLY A 773 -39.22 17.21 -13.05
N GLU A 774 -40.03 17.12 -14.10
CA GLU A 774 -39.79 17.77 -15.39
C GLU A 774 -40.31 19.23 -15.34
N ILE A 775 -39.40 20.20 -15.18
CA ILE A 775 -39.73 21.63 -15.20
C ILE A 775 -39.56 22.15 -16.63
N LYS A 776 -40.66 22.26 -17.38
CA LYS A 776 -40.64 22.63 -18.81
C LYS A 776 -39.97 23.98 -19.10
N GLN A 777 -40.12 24.96 -18.21
CA GLN A 777 -39.56 26.31 -18.36
C GLN A 777 -38.90 26.77 -17.05
N LEU A 778 -37.59 26.55 -16.92
CA LEU A 778 -36.80 27.01 -15.78
C LEU A 778 -35.99 28.26 -16.17
N ASN A 779 -36.62 29.44 -16.11
CA ASN A 779 -36.05 30.69 -16.61
C ASN A 779 -35.12 31.41 -15.61
N ILE A 780 -34.16 30.67 -15.03
CA ILE A 780 -33.24 31.22 -14.02
C ILE A 780 -31.81 31.40 -14.53
N SER A 781 -31.55 31.06 -15.79
CA SER A 781 -30.21 31.00 -16.37
C SER A 781 -29.39 32.29 -16.19
N HIS A 782 -30.02 33.45 -16.39
CA HIS A 782 -29.38 34.75 -16.20
C HIS A 782 -29.15 35.07 -14.73
N LEU A 783 -30.02 34.59 -13.84
CA LEU A 783 -29.96 34.81 -12.38
C LEU A 783 -28.86 33.97 -11.71
N LEU A 784 -28.41 32.89 -12.35
CA LEU A 784 -27.28 32.09 -11.87
C LEU A 784 -25.90 32.70 -12.19
N VAL A 785 -25.82 33.66 -13.11
CA VAL A 785 -24.55 34.33 -13.50
C VAL A 785 -23.96 35.17 -12.35
N PRO A 786 -24.75 35.99 -11.63
CA PRO A 786 -24.28 36.65 -10.41
C PRO A 786 -23.82 35.66 -9.32
N LEU A 787 -24.39 34.45 -9.31
CA LEU A 787 -24.09 33.40 -8.33
C LEU A 787 -22.88 32.52 -8.70
N GLY A 788 -22.14 32.86 -9.75
CA GLY A 788 -20.87 32.21 -10.11
C GLY A 788 -20.82 31.58 -11.50
N LEU A 789 -21.93 31.48 -12.25
CA LEU A 789 -21.84 31.01 -13.64
C LEU A 789 -21.09 32.01 -14.52
N ALA A 790 -20.31 31.47 -15.46
CA ALA A 790 -19.56 32.27 -16.43
C ALA A 790 -20.48 32.92 -17.47
N LYS A 791 -21.51 32.21 -17.92
CA LYS A 791 -22.52 32.67 -18.88
C LYS A 791 -23.88 32.02 -18.59
N PRO A 792 -25.00 32.60 -19.08
CA PRO A 792 -26.31 31.99 -18.94
C PRO A 792 -26.32 30.56 -19.50
N ALA A 793 -26.87 29.62 -18.73
CA ALA A 793 -26.98 28.22 -19.12
C ALA A 793 -28.25 27.95 -19.95
N HIS A 794 -28.23 26.98 -20.85
CA HIS A 794 -29.44 26.55 -21.55
C HIS A 794 -30.20 25.51 -20.70
N LEU A 795 -31.25 25.96 -20.01
CA LEU A 795 -32.05 25.13 -19.09
C LEU A 795 -33.40 24.68 -19.67
N TYR A 796 -33.76 25.08 -20.89
CA TYR A 796 -34.96 24.59 -21.58
C TYR A 796 -34.82 23.09 -21.90
N ASP A 797 -35.89 22.33 -21.62
CA ASP A 797 -36.02 20.89 -21.84
C ASP A 797 -34.94 20.01 -21.17
N LYS A 798 -34.29 20.53 -20.12
CA LYS A 798 -33.38 19.75 -19.27
C LYS A 798 -34.17 19.03 -18.17
N GLY A 799 -33.70 17.85 -17.80
CA GLY A 799 -34.25 17.06 -16.69
C GLY A 799 -33.82 17.63 -15.34
N SER A 800 -33.24 16.77 -14.51
CA SER A 800 -32.72 17.17 -13.20
C SER A 800 -31.63 18.24 -13.33
N THR A 801 -31.71 19.27 -12.48
CA THR A 801 -30.74 20.38 -12.41
C THR A 801 -30.23 20.52 -10.99
N ILE A 802 -28.91 20.54 -10.84
CA ILE A 802 -28.22 20.82 -9.58
C ILE A 802 -27.30 22.01 -9.78
N PHE A 803 -27.36 22.99 -8.89
CA PHE A 803 -26.48 24.16 -8.92
C PHE A 803 -25.81 24.39 -7.56
N LEU A 804 -24.50 24.64 -7.62
CA LEU A 804 -23.69 25.10 -6.50
C LEU A 804 -23.19 26.50 -6.87
N GLY A 805 -23.65 27.50 -6.14
CA GLY A 805 -23.33 28.90 -6.37
C GLY A 805 -22.83 29.60 -5.12
N PHE A 806 -22.35 30.82 -5.31
CA PHE A 806 -21.95 31.72 -4.25
C PHE A 806 -22.45 33.12 -4.56
N SER A 807 -23.18 33.72 -3.62
CA SER A 807 -23.59 35.12 -3.69
C SER A 807 -22.48 35.98 -3.09
N GLY A 808 -21.81 36.82 -3.90
CA GLY A 808 -20.76 37.72 -3.42
C GLY A 808 -20.02 38.45 -4.53
N ASN A 809 -19.00 39.22 -4.16
CA ASN A 809 -18.26 40.11 -5.09
C ASN A 809 -17.18 39.38 -5.92
N PHE A 810 -17.07 38.06 -5.78
CA PHE A 810 -16.14 37.24 -6.55
C PHE A 810 -16.81 35.92 -6.92
N LYS A 811 -16.26 35.24 -7.94
CA LYS A 811 -16.78 33.96 -8.43
C LYS A 811 -15.84 32.82 -8.03
N PRO A 812 -16.20 31.99 -7.04
CA PRO A 812 -15.36 30.87 -6.64
C PRO A 812 -15.23 29.83 -7.76
N SER A 813 -14.05 29.24 -7.91
CA SER A 813 -13.79 28.21 -8.94
C SER A 813 -14.58 26.91 -8.75
N TRP A 814 -15.16 26.69 -7.56
CA TRP A 814 -15.94 25.49 -7.26
C TRP A 814 -17.41 25.59 -7.66
N THR A 815 -17.92 26.78 -8.03
CA THR A 815 -19.31 26.93 -8.46
C THR A 815 -19.57 26.12 -9.73
N LYS A 816 -20.65 25.34 -9.76
CA LYS A 816 -20.94 24.38 -10.83
C LYS A 816 -22.43 24.23 -11.05
N LEU A 817 -22.78 23.97 -12.31
CA LEU A 817 -24.12 23.56 -12.73
C LEU A 817 -24.03 22.17 -13.34
N PHE A 818 -24.91 21.28 -12.91
CA PHE A 818 -25.11 19.94 -13.46
C PHE A 818 -26.53 19.84 -14.00
N THR A 819 -26.68 19.30 -15.19
CA THR A 819 -27.98 19.09 -15.85
C THR A 819 -28.02 17.71 -16.50
N SER A 820 -29.14 17.03 -16.44
CA SER A 820 -29.40 15.80 -17.21
C SER A 820 -30.38 16.06 -18.36
N PRO A 821 -30.48 15.14 -19.35
CA PRO A 821 -31.59 15.11 -20.29
C PRO A 821 -32.94 14.90 -19.60
N ALA A 822 -34.04 15.27 -20.26
CA ALA A 822 -35.40 15.04 -19.76
C ALA A 822 -35.63 13.56 -19.41
N GLY A 823 -36.36 13.31 -18.31
CA GLY A 823 -36.61 11.95 -17.79
C GLY A 823 -35.42 11.27 -17.10
N GLN A 824 -34.20 11.79 -17.22
CA GLN A 824 -33.01 11.24 -16.54
C GLN A 824 -32.71 11.99 -15.24
N GLY A 825 -32.21 11.25 -14.25
CA GLY A 825 -31.65 11.79 -13.01
C GLY A 825 -30.20 12.23 -13.18
N LEU A 826 -29.65 12.93 -12.18
CA LEU A 826 -28.20 13.16 -12.04
C LEU A 826 -27.54 12.11 -11.13
N GLY A 827 -28.33 11.20 -10.56
CA GLY A 827 -27.87 10.21 -9.60
C GLY A 827 -27.29 10.87 -8.36
N VAL A 828 -26.22 10.28 -7.82
CA VAL A 828 -25.53 10.78 -6.63
C VAL A 828 -24.32 11.63 -7.03
N LEU A 829 -24.31 12.91 -6.63
CA LEU A 829 -23.19 13.83 -6.82
C LEU A 829 -22.59 14.24 -5.48
N GLU A 830 -21.32 13.93 -5.25
CA GLU A 830 -20.55 14.39 -4.08
C GLU A 830 -19.67 15.59 -4.48
N GLN A 831 -19.66 16.64 -3.66
CA GLN A 831 -18.85 17.85 -3.79
C GLN A 831 -18.30 18.27 -2.42
N PHE A 832 -17.17 18.98 -2.43
CA PHE A 832 -16.52 19.48 -1.22
C PHE A 832 -16.28 20.98 -1.39
N ILE A 833 -17.04 21.79 -0.67
CA ILE A 833 -17.01 23.25 -0.79
C ILE A 833 -16.08 23.81 0.28
N PRO A 834 -15.01 24.55 -0.06
CA PRO A 834 -14.17 25.16 0.96
C PRO A 834 -14.97 26.17 1.80
N LEU A 835 -14.74 26.19 3.10
CA LEU A 835 -15.32 27.14 4.05
C LEU A 835 -14.23 28.11 4.53
N GLN A 836 -14.66 29.26 5.07
CA GLN A 836 -13.78 30.23 5.72
C GLN A 836 -12.61 30.72 4.85
N LEU A 837 -12.80 30.78 3.53
CA LEU A 837 -11.83 31.42 2.64
C LEU A 837 -11.71 32.91 2.98
N ASP A 838 -10.51 33.48 2.84
CA ASP A 838 -10.29 34.91 3.13
C ASP A 838 -11.22 35.81 2.29
N GLU A 839 -11.49 35.40 1.05
CA GLU A 839 -12.40 36.09 0.13
C GLU A 839 -13.86 36.12 0.61
N TYR A 840 -14.25 35.21 1.51
CA TYR A 840 -15.58 35.25 2.14
C TYR A 840 -15.72 36.35 3.20
N GLY A 841 -14.62 36.95 3.66
CA GLY A 841 -14.64 38.04 4.65
C GLY A 841 -15.17 37.59 6.01
N CYS A 842 -14.88 36.35 6.41
CA CYS A 842 -15.30 35.79 7.69
C CYS A 842 -14.58 36.48 8.88
N PRO A 843 -15.24 36.62 10.04
CA PRO A 843 -14.59 37.14 11.24
C PRO A 843 -13.38 36.25 11.62
N ARG A 844 -12.18 36.83 11.73
CA ARG A 844 -10.96 36.10 12.13
C ARG A 844 -11.01 35.78 13.61
N ALA A 845 -11.61 34.66 13.99
CA ALA A 845 -11.66 34.23 15.39
C ALA A 845 -10.31 33.69 15.91
N THR A 846 -9.47 33.11 15.04
CA THR A 846 -8.13 32.58 15.37
C THR A 846 -7.26 32.45 14.12
N THR A 847 -5.94 32.61 14.24
CA THR A 847 -4.98 32.25 13.18
C THR A 847 -5.12 30.78 12.79
N VAL A 848 -5.30 30.49 11.50
CA VAL A 848 -5.41 29.12 10.98
C VAL A 848 -4.15 28.32 11.36
N ARG A 849 -4.34 27.22 12.08
CA ARG A 849 -3.23 26.36 12.53
C ARG A 849 -2.65 25.58 11.34
N ARG A 850 -1.37 25.85 11.03
CA ARG A 850 -0.64 25.23 9.91
C ARG A 850 0.39 24.22 10.43
N ARG A 851 -0.02 22.95 10.52
CA ARG A 851 0.84 21.85 11.02
C ARG A 851 2.11 21.67 10.20
N ASP A 852 2.06 21.91 8.88
CA ASP A 852 3.24 21.91 8.01
C ASP A 852 4.27 22.96 8.43
N LEU A 853 3.84 24.18 8.80
CA LEU A 853 4.73 25.23 9.30
C LEU A 853 5.23 24.94 10.72
N GLU A 854 4.41 24.31 11.57
CA GLU A 854 4.84 23.82 12.89
C GLU A 854 5.95 22.78 12.75
N LEU A 855 5.78 21.81 11.84
CA LEU A 855 6.75 20.77 11.55
C LEU A 855 8.03 21.32 10.89
N LEU A 856 7.91 22.31 10.00
CA LEU A 856 9.06 23.02 9.46
C LEU A 856 9.85 23.70 10.58
N LYS A 857 9.16 24.42 11.48
CA LYS A 857 9.79 25.06 12.64
C LYS A 857 10.42 24.04 13.58
N GLN A 858 9.79 22.88 13.78
CA GLN A 858 10.36 21.78 14.54
C GLN A 858 11.64 21.27 13.86
N ALA A 859 11.61 20.99 12.56
CA ALA A 859 12.78 20.56 11.80
C ALA A 859 13.94 21.56 11.89
N SER A 860 13.65 22.87 11.87
CA SER A 860 14.66 23.93 12.00
C SER A 860 15.14 24.18 13.43
N LYS A 861 14.41 23.71 14.45
CA LYS A 861 14.74 23.88 15.89
C LYS A 861 15.21 22.60 16.58
N ALA A 862 15.12 21.44 15.93
CA ALA A 862 15.17 20.13 16.58
C ALA A 862 16.52 19.81 17.26
N HIS A 863 17.54 20.64 17.16
CA HIS A 863 18.78 20.45 17.91
C HIS A 863 19.40 21.79 18.31
#